data_AF-A0A9E5TZL5-F1
#
_entry.id   AF-A0A9E5TZL5-F1
#
_cell.length_a   1.000
_cell.length_b   1.000
_cell.length_c   1.000
_cell.angle_alpha   90.00
_cell.angle_beta   90.00
_cell.angle_gamma   90.00
#
_symmetry.space_group_name_H-M   'P 1'
#
loop_
_entity.id
_entity.type
_entity.pdbx_description
1 polymer ?
#
loop_
_entity_poly.entity_id
_entity_poly.type
_entity_poly.pdbx_seq_one_letter_code
_entity_poly.pdbx_strand_id
1 'polypeptide(L)'
;MRSTFFAAALHITLTVLGLSLVGATAAPSAAQAQRPRSVRIGTVVDGPWERNDEILGLFQREMTELLSSEFDVRFPAPLDGGWTLDGVRSALDGLLADPAVDLVLAFGVLASADAARRGDLPKPVIAPFVFNPELQDLPLTDSGTTGVPNLSYLAHPASFEENMPVFQEVVRFRRLGVLLSAAYSEGAPSLWTGMQAAAEAMGLEAVLVPVGRVADSVLAAIPADVEAVYVTPLVQLLPGEFDRLVNGLIAKRLPSFSFMGVEEVQRGILVGLSPETSLFRLARRVALNVQRILLGEDAGGIPVAIAYGERLTINMATARAIGVYPRWRVITEAALINDVRTDIDRRVSLASAAREALEANLDLAAQEQVVAAGRADVRQSWARLLPQAEVSSLGTLIDQDRAQASFGSQAQRTLTGSATVSQVIFSEPAWADVSVQRRLQAAREYERDAVELDIVLDAILAYLNVLRGNTFERIQRENVSATRSNLELARVRVTLGMAGPGEPLRWESQIAANRQEVIAANTRRNLAEIQLNRLLHRPLEERFVTEDADLADLPLVGAEASILPYMDNPYSFRVLRAFMVEEALATSPELRQLDEAIGAQGRGLQSARRSYFAPTVALQGGLTGLLTEGGAGAEFTLALPPGSPDLSDAFPQANDLSWSLGLRVSLPLFTGGARAAAVAAAVRDSGAAAARAGSGRRAH
;
A
#
# COMPACT_ATOMS: atom_id res chain seq x y z
N MET A 1 -53.49 -16.31 -23.27
CA MET A 1 -54.11 -17.14 -22.20
C MET A 1 -54.07 -16.30 -20.94
N ARG A 2 -55.20 -15.67 -20.58
CA ARG A 2 -56.13 -16.05 -19.49
C ARG A 2 -55.48 -15.93 -18.11
N SER A 3 -56.03 -15.33 -17.05
CA SER A 3 -57.33 -14.71 -16.73
C SER A 3 -57.25 -14.41 -15.21
N THR A 4 -57.44 -13.17 -14.74
CA THR A 4 -58.57 -12.69 -13.92
C THR A 4 -59.17 -13.65 -12.84
N PHE A 5 -59.45 -13.07 -11.64
CA PHE A 5 -60.78 -12.95 -10.95
C PHE A 5 -61.01 -13.52 -9.50
N PHE A 6 -61.72 -12.70 -8.70
CA PHE A 6 -62.54 -12.90 -7.45
C PHE A 6 -61.83 -13.14 -6.08
N ALA A 7 -62.00 -12.34 -4.98
CA ALA A 7 -63.17 -11.89 -4.17
C ALA A 7 -63.88 -13.05 -3.42
N ALA A 8 -64.41 -13.01 -2.18
CA ALA A 8 -64.81 -11.99 -1.20
C ALA A 8 -64.96 -12.67 0.22
N ALA A 9 -64.79 -11.94 1.33
CA ALA A 9 -65.81 -11.50 2.32
C ALA A 9 -66.27 -12.49 3.43
N LEU A 10 -66.32 -11.99 4.68
CA LEU A 10 -67.39 -12.30 5.65
C LEU A 10 -67.65 -11.09 6.58
N HIS A 11 -68.88 -10.56 6.48
CA HIS A 11 -69.51 -9.57 7.34
C HIS A 11 -70.17 -10.23 8.56
N ILE A 12 -70.30 -9.50 9.68
CA ILE A 12 -71.53 -9.49 10.49
C ILE A 12 -71.89 -8.04 10.87
N THR A 13 -73.15 -7.75 10.59
CA THR A 13 -73.93 -6.51 10.65
C THR A 13 -74.55 -6.30 12.04
N LEU A 14 -74.74 -5.05 12.47
CA LEU A 14 -76.01 -4.67 13.11
C LEU A 14 -76.29 -3.16 12.93
N THR A 15 -77.41 -2.89 12.26
CA THR A 15 -78.00 -1.58 11.97
C THR A 15 -79.01 -1.21 13.06
N VAL A 16 -79.29 0.09 13.25
CA VAL A 16 -80.61 0.76 13.44
C VAL A 16 -80.35 2.12 14.15
N LEU A 17 -80.40 3.27 13.47
CA LEU A 17 -81.56 4.08 13.04
C LEU A 17 -81.81 5.25 14.03
N GLY A 18 -81.77 6.49 13.53
CA GLY A 18 -82.11 7.67 14.33
C GLY A 18 -81.77 9.00 13.67
N LEU A 19 -82.65 9.45 12.76
CA LEU A 19 -82.73 10.83 12.26
C LEU A 19 -82.74 11.85 13.41
N SER A 20 -81.95 12.91 13.31
CA SER A 20 -82.39 14.26 13.69
C SER A 20 -81.54 15.33 13.01
N LEU A 21 -82.23 16.06 12.13
CA LEU A 21 -81.88 17.34 11.54
C LEU A 21 -81.67 18.40 12.64
N VAL A 22 -80.53 19.11 12.65
CA VAL A 22 -80.45 20.55 12.99
C VAL A 22 -79.32 21.15 12.15
N GLY A 23 -79.63 22.21 11.42
CA GLY A 23 -78.73 22.84 10.47
C GLY A 23 -77.62 23.64 11.12
N ALA A 24 -76.49 23.69 10.43
CA ALA A 24 -75.56 24.81 10.46
C ALA A 24 -74.93 24.92 9.07
N THR A 25 -75.08 26.09 8.49
CA THR A 25 -74.53 26.52 7.20
C THR A 25 -73.06 26.16 7.06
N ALA A 26 -72.73 25.35 6.05
CA ALA A 26 -71.36 25.19 5.59
C ALA A 26 -70.92 26.52 4.97
N ALA A 27 -70.21 27.34 5.75
CA ALA A 27 -69.36 28.39 5.19
C ALA A 27 -68.11 27.71 4.61
N PRO A 28 -67.68 28.04 3.38
CA PRO A 28 -66.36 27.65 2.92
C PRO A 28 -65.36 28.47 3.74
N SER A 29 -64.66 27.83 4.68
CA SER A 29 -63.42 28.40 5.21
C SER A 29 -62.40 28.31 4.09
N ALA A 30 -62.40 29.32 3.22
CA ALA A 30 -61.22 29.69 2.49
C ALA A 30 -60.18 30.04 3.55
N ALA A 31 -59.27 29.10 3.83
CA ALA A 31 -57.97 29.47 4.34
C ALA A 31 -57.37 30.42 3.30
N GLN A 32 -57.55 31.71 3.53
CA GLN A 32 -56.76 32.73 2.87
C GLN A 32 -55.32 32.38 3.19
N ALA A 33 -54.61 31.81 2.23
CA ALA A 33 -53.17 31.81 2.21
C ALA A 33 -52.76 33.28 2.32
N GLN A 34 -52.45 33.68 3.55
CA GLN A 34 -52.00 35.02 3.87
C GLN A 34 -50.75 35.22 3.00
N ARG A 35 -50.80 36.17 2.06
CA ARG A 35 -49.67 36.41 1.16
C ARG A 35 -48.44 36.60 2.05
N PRO A 36 -47.35 35.84 1.82
CA PRO A 36 -46.15 35.95 2.65
C PRO A 36 -45.72 37.41 2.67
N ARG A 37 -45.42 37.93 3.86
CA ARG A 37 -45.00 39.32 4.05
C ARG A 37 -43.75 39.54 3.19
N SER A 38 -43.79 40.51 2.29
CA SER A 38 -42.61 40.84 1.48
C SER A 38 -41.59 41.53 2.36
N VAL A 39 -40.35 41.07 2.32
CA VAL A 39 -39.23 41.58 3.13
C VAL A 39 -38.08 41.91 2.19
N ARG A 40 -37.60 43.15 2.25
CA ARG A 40 -36.45 43.60 1.48
C ARG A 40 -35.20 43.62 2.37
N ILE A 41 -34.23 42.80 2.01
CA ILE A 41 -32.94 42.73 2.71
C ILE A 41 -31.90 43.48 1.89
N GLY A 42 -31.48 44.66 2.35
CA GLY A 42 -30.40 45.42 1.75
C GLY A 42 -29.05 44.81 2.10
N THR A 43 -28.09 44.79 1.17
CA THR A 43 -26.76 44.22 1.41
C THR A 43 -25.68 45.27 1.15
N VAL A 44 -24.71 45.37 2.06
CA VAL A 44 -23.46 46.11 1.83
C VAL A 44 -22.33 45.11 1.72
N VAL A 45 -21.51 45.23 0.68
CA VAL A 45 -20.25 44.48 0.53
C VAL A 45 -19.07 45.43 0.69
N ASP A 46 -17.96 44.93 1.23
CA ASP A 46 -16.77 45.77 1.46
C ASP A 46 -16.17 46.33 0.17
N GLY A 47 -16.19 45.52 -0.90
CA GLY A 47 -15.61 45.85 -2.19
C GLY A 47 -15.81 44.75 -3.22
N PRO A 48 -15.42 44.96 -4.49
CA PRO A 48 -15.53 43.95 -5.53
C PRO A 48 -14.48 42.85 -5.32
N TRP A 49 -14.95 41.60 -5.21
CA TRP A 49 -14.15 40.38 -5.13
C TRP A 49 -14.72 39.31 -6.06
N GLU A 50 -13.85 38.50 -6.66
CA GLU A 50 -14.23 37.41 -7.60
C GLU A 50 -15.26 36.45 -7.02
N ARG A 51 -15.19 36.14 -5.71
CA ARG A 51 -16.11 35.22 -5.04
C ARG A 51 -17.36 35.89 -4.45
N ASN A 52 -17.57 37.20 -4.66
CA ASN A 52 -18.74 37.89 -4.10
C ASN A 52 -20.05 37.24 -4.56
N ASP A 53 -20.21 36.99 -5.86
CA ASP A 53 -21.44 36.40 -6.40
C ASP A 53 -21.67 34.97 -5.90
N GLU A 54 -20.60 34.18 -5.78
CA GLU A 54 -20.64 32.81 -5.28
C GLU A 54 -21.10 32.78 -3.82
N ILE A 55 -20.42 33.53 -2.95
CA ILE A 55 -20.63 33.48 -1.50
C ILE A 55 -21.88 34.27 -1.10
N LEU A 56 -22.10 35.48 -1.62
CA LEU A 56 -23.34 36.21 -1.36
C LEU A 56 -24.55 35.45 -1.91
N GLY A 57 -24.41 34.87 -3.11
CA GLY A 57 -25.43 34.03 -3.71
C GLY A 57 -25.77 32.81 -2.84
N LEU A 58 -24.80 32.21 -2.14
CA LEU A 58 -25.06 31.13 -1.18
C LEU A 58 -25.97 31.60 -0.03
N PHE A 59 -25.68 32.75 0.57
CA PHE A 59 -26.47 33.31 1.67
C PHE A 59 -27.87 33.70 1.20
N GLN A 60 -27.99 34.31 0.02
CA GLN A 60 -29.27 34.68 -0.57
C GLN A 60 -30.13 33.46 -0.91
N ARG A 61 -29.55 32.40 -1.50
CA ARG A 61 -30.26 31.13 -1.75
C ARG A 61 -30.74 30.51 -0.45
N GLU A 62 -29.87 30.39 0.53
CA GLU A 62 -30.19 29.79 1.82
C GLU A 62 -31.31 30.54 2.56
N MET A 63 -31.24 31.88 2.58
CA MET A 63 -32.32 32.72 3.11
C MET A 63 -33.63 32.52 2.34
N THR A 64 -33.58 32.53 1.01
CA THR A 64 -34.78 32.39 0.16
C THR A 64 -35.45 31.03 0.39
N GLU A 65 -34.67 29.94 0.40
CA GLU A 65 -35.18 28.58 0.59
C GLU A 65 -35.79 28.41 1.98
N LEU A 66 -35.09 28.84 3.03
CA LEU A 66 -35.51 28.68 4.43
C LEU A 66 -36.76 29.52 4.76
N LEU A 67 -36.83 30.74 4.26
CA LEU A 67 -37.90 31.70 4.59
C LEU A 67 -39.12 31.59 3.67
N SER A 68 -39.05 30.83 2.56
CA SER A 68 -40.06 30.78 1.50
C SER A 68 -41.49 30.46 1.96
N SER A 69 -41.66 29.72 3.06
CA SER A 69 -42.96 29.38 3.62
C SER A 69 -43.63 30.53 4.40
N GLU A 70 -42.85 31.52 4.82
CA GLU A 70 -43.29 32.58 5.75
C GLU A 70 -43.15 33.99 5.15
N PHE A 71 -42.14 34.23 4.30
CA PHE A 71 -41.78 35.55 3.78
C PHE A 71 -41.43 35.51 2.28
N ASP A 72 -41.78 36.59 1.55
CA ASP A 72 -41.30 36.83 0.18
C ASP A 72 -40.05 37.72 0.26
N VAL A 73 -38.89 37.07 0.34
CA VAL A 73 -37.60 37.74 0.55
C VAL A 73 -37.04 38.27 -0.78
N ARG A 74 -36.70 39.56 -0.81
CA ARG A 74 -36.12 40.22 -1.98
C ARG A 74 -34.80 40.89 -1.64
N PHE A 75 -33.82 40.67 -2.49
CA PHE A 75 -32.49 41.26 -2.39
C PHE A 75 -32.32 42.34 -3.47
N PRO A 76 -32.30 43.63 -3.11
CA PRO A 76 -31.82 44.67 -4.02
C PRO A 76 -30.36 44.43 -4.41
N ALA A 77 -29.89 45.13 -5.44
CA ALA A 77 -28.47 45.11 -5.79
C ALA A 77 -27.63 45.52 -4.57
N PRO A 78 -26.55 44.78 -4.24
CA PRO A 78 -25.69 45.12 -3.10
C PRO A 78 -25.03 46.48 -3.33
N LEU A 79 -24.87 47.24 -2.26
CA LEU A 79 -24.08 48.47 -2.27
C LEU A 79 -22.61 48.14 -2.01
N ASP A 80 -21.72 48.76 -2.76
CA ASP A 80 -20.28 48.53 -2.73
C ASP A 80 -19.58 49.61 -1.88
N GLY A 81 -18.81 49.18 -0.88
CA GLY A 81 -18.02 50.04 0.00
C GLY A 81 -16.68 50.50 -0.57
N GLY A 82 -16.28 50.02 -1.75
CA GLY A 82 -15.08 50.44 -2.48
C GLY A 82 -13.76 50.07 -1.79
N TRP A 83 -13.76 49.05 -0.94
CA TRP A 83 -12.66 48.67 -0.04
C TRP A 83 -12.26 49.75 0.98
N THR A 84 -13.15 50.70 1.26
CA THR A 84 -12.89 51.80 2.21
C THR A 84 -13.93 51.83 3.33
N LEU A 85 -13.50 52.17 4.54
CA LEU A 85 -14.41 52.31 5.68
C LEU A 85 -15.45 53.41 5.45
N ASP A 86 -15.06 54.52 4.83
CA ASP A 86 -15.97 55.63 4.53
C ASP A 86 -17.02 55.25 3.47
N GLY A 87 -16.63 54.49 2.44
CA GLY A 87 -17.56 53.95 1.46
C GLY A 87 -18.56 52.97 2.08
N VAL A 88 -18.07 52.04 2.91
CA VAL A 88 -18.92 51.12 3.70
C VAL A 88 -19.88 51.89 4.60
N ARG A 89 -19.41 52.94 5.29
CA ARG A 89 -20.24 53.78 6.17
C ARG A 89 -21.36 54.45 5.40
N SER A 90 -21.03 55.07 4.26
CA SER A 90 -22.00 55.73 3.39
C SER A 90 -23.04 54.75 2.85
N ALA A 91 -22.62 53.54 2.46
CA ALA A 91 -23.52 52.49 2.01
C ALA A 91 -24.47 51.99 3.13
N LEU A 92 -23.94 51.76 4.34
CA LEU A 92 -24.74 51.37 5.51
C LEU A 92 -25.74 52.48 5.89
N ASP A 93 -25.31 53.73 5.94
CA ASP A 93 -26.18 54.89 6.22
C ASP A 93 -27.34 54.97 5.23
N GLY A 94 -27.06 54.75 3.94
CA GLY A 94 -28.07 54.72 2.88
C GLY A 94 -29.15 53.65 3.12
N LEU A 95 -28.75 52.41 3.45
CA LEU A 95 -29.71 51.32 3.70
C LEU A 95 -30.46 51.47 5.02
N LEU A 96 -29.81 52.01 6.06
CA LEU A 96 -30.44 52.29 7.34
C LEU A 96 -31.48 53.41 7.23
N ALA A 97 -31.27 54.40 6.36
CA ALA A 97 -32.21 55.49 6.10
C ALA A 97 -33.34 55.12 5.11
N ASP A 98 -33.14 54.13 4.22
CA ASP A 98 -34.12 53.77 3.19
C ASP A 98 -35.37 53.07 3.80
N PRO A 99 -36.58 53.68 3.76
CA PRO A 99 -37.78 53.06 4.31
C PRO A 99 -38.24 51.80 3.56
N ALA A 100 -37.73 51.54 2.36
CA ALA A 100 -38.05 50.32 1.60
C ALA A 100 -37.27 49.09 2.09
N VAL A 101 -36.18 49.28 2.85
CA VAL A 101 -35.33 48.20 3.37
C VAL A 101 -35.76 47.84 4.79
N ASP A 102 -36.16 46.58 4.99
CA ASP A 102 -36.62 46.05 6.28
C ASP A 102 -35.48 45.57 7.18
N LEU A 103 -34.41 45.03 6.58
CA LEU A 103 -33.24 44.48 7.28
C LEU A 103 -31.97 44.73 6.46
N VAL A 104 -30.85 44.96 7.13
CA VAL A 104 -29.54 45.14 6.47
C VAL A 104 -28.62 43.96 6.74
N LEU A 105 -28.01 43.44 5.69
CA LEU A 105 -26.93 42.45 5.76
C LEU A 105 -25.59 43.17 5.52
N ALA A 106 -24.79 43.33 6.56
CA ALA A 106 -23.45 43.92 6.50
C ALA A 106 -22.42 42.88 6.02
N PHE A 107 -22.50 42.51 4.75
CA PHE A 107 -21.78 41.40 4.12
C PHE A 107 -20.32 41.74 3.78
N GLY A 108 -19.51 41.88 4.82
CA GLY A 108 -18.07 42.06 4.72
C GLY A 108 -17.44 42.22 6.09
N VAL A 109 -16.11 42.16 6.18
CA VAL A 109 -15.37 42.37 7.43
C VAL A 109 -15.47 43.83 7.87
N LEU A 110 -15.27 44.79 6.95
CA LEU A 110 -15.39 46.21 7.25
C LEU A 110 -16.84 46.58 7.55
N ALA A 111 -17.79 46.10 6.76
CA ALA A 111 -19.22 46.30 6.98
C ALA A 111 -19.68 45.71 8.33
N SER A 112 -19.28 44.48 8.64
CA SER A 112 -19.61 43.84 9.93
C SER A 112 -19.02 44.61 11.11
N ALA A 113 -17.75 45.03 10.98
CA ALA A 113 -17.05 45.72 12.06
C ALA A 113 -17.55 47.16 12.29
N ASP A 114 -17.96 47.86 11.23
CA ASP A 114 -18.60 49.18 11.34
C ASP A 114 -20.02 49.05 11.91
N ALA A 115 -20.83 48.10 11.41
CA ALA A 115 -22.16 47.82 11.94
C ALA A 115 -22.15 47.50 13.44
N ALA A 116 -21.20 46.68 13.88
CA ALA A 116 -21.09 46.28 15.29
C ALA A 116 -20.68 47.40 16.25
N ARG A 117 -20.14 48.52 15.75
CA ARG A 117 -19.67 49.66 16.55
C ARG A 117 -20.64 50.85 16.61
N ARG A 118 -21.73 50.82 15.86
CA ARG A 118 -22.68 51.94 15.75
C ARG A 118 -23.60 52.13 16.96
N GLY A 119 -23.66 51.16 17.87
CA GLY A 119 -24.60 51.18 19.00
C GLY A 119 -26.04 50.97 18.52
N ASP A 120 -26.96 51.86 18.90
CA ASP A 120 -28.38 51.73 18.55
C ASP A 120 -28.63 51.86 17.03
N LEU A 121 -29.24 50.83 16.44
CA LEU A 121 -29.55 50.78 15.02
C LEU A 121 -31.07 51.00 14.78
N PRO A 122 -31.48 51.79 13.76
CA PRO A 122 -32.89 52.12 13.53
C PRO A 122 -33.72 50.96 12.98
N LYS A 123 -33.05 49.91 12.47
CA LYS A 123 -33.65 48.68 11.93
C LYS A 123 -32.66 47.53 12.09
N PRO A 124 -33.10 46.27 12.03
CA PRO A 124 -32.23 45.12 12.21
C PRO A 124 -31.05 45.07 11.23
N VAL A 125 -29.86 44.78 11.75
CA VAL A 125 -28.63 44.58 10.98
C VAL A 125 -27.99 43.26 11.40
N ILE A 126 -27.60 42.47 10.40
CA ILE A 126 -26.84 41.24 10.60
C ILE A 126 -25.42 41.42 10.06
N ALA A 127 -24.44 41.17 10.93
CA ALA A 127 -23.01 41.23 10.64
C ALA A 127 -22.39 39.81 10.69
N PRO A 128 -22.32 39.10 9.56
CA PRO A 128 -21.94 37.68 9.54
C PRO A 128 -20.44 37.42 9.65
N PHE A 129 -19.58 38.42 9.47
CA PHE A 129 -18.12 38.25 9.40
C PHE A 129 -17.40 38.99 10.53
N VAL A 130 -17.67 38.57 11.76
CA VAL A 130 -16.91 38.99 12.94
C VAL A 130 -15.91 37.89 13.29
N PHE A 131 -14.61 38.21 13.27
CA PHE A 131 -13.57 37.19 13.48
C PHE A 131 -13.42 36.82 14.94
N ASN A 132 -13.27 37.81 15.81
CA ASN A 132 -13.27 37.60 17.26
C ASN A 132 -13.79 38.89 17.91
N PRO A 133 -14.96 38.84 18.57
CA PRO A 133 -15.56 40.04 19.16
C PRO A 133 -14.72 40.62 20.29
N GLU A 134 -14.04 39.79 21.09
CA GLU A 134 -13.19 40.26 22.19
C GLU A 134 -11.92 40.95 21.66
N LEU A 135 -11.26 40.36 20.66
CA LEU A 135 -10.08 40.97 20.02
C LEU A 135 -10.41 42.25 19.24
N GLN A 136 -11.64 42.37 18.74
CA GLN A 136 -12.10 43.51 17.95
C GLN A 136 -12.79 44.59 18.79
N ASP A 137 -12.87 44.40 20.12
CA ASP A 137 -13.54 45.27 21.09
C ASP A 137 -15.01 45.56 20.70
N LEU A 138 -15.75 44.48 20.42
CA LEU A 138 -17.15 44.52 20.01
C LEU A 138 -18.10 44.18 21.17
N PRO A 139 -19.36 44.66 21.16
CA PRO A 139 -20.31 44.42 22.23
C PRO A 139 -20.62 42.93 22.43
N LEU A 140 -20.22 42.36 23.56
CA LEU A 140 -20.49 40.98 23.95
C LEU A 140 -20.91 40.93 25.42
N THR A 141 -22.08 40.36 25.71
CA THR A 141 -22.57 40.15 27.08
C THR A 141 -22.08 38.81 27.64
N ASP A 142 -22.13 38.66 28.96
CA ASP A 142 -21.84 37.38 29.65
C ASP A 142 -22.73 36.22 29.18
N SER A 143 -23.91 36.52 28.64
CA SER A 143 -24.84 35.55 28.05
C SER A 143 -24.50 35.15 26.61
N GLY A 144 -23.41 35.66 26.03
CA GLY A 144 -22.98 35.36 24.66
C GLY A 144 -23.84 36.01 23.57
N THR A 145 -24.42 37.16 23.86
CA THR A 145 -25.27 37.95 22.95
C THR A 145 -24.67 39.34 22.72
N THR A 146 -25.13 40.10 21.71
CA THR A 146 -24.60 41.46 21.49
C THR A 146 -25.09 42.43 22.57
N GLY A 147 -26.32 42.23 23.07
CA GLY A 147 -27.01 43.15 23.98
C GLY A 147 -27.40 44.49 23.34
N VAL A 148 -27.12 44.68 22.05
CA VAL A 148 -27.39 45.92 21.31
C VAL A 148 -28.68 45.75 20.50
N PRO A 149 -29.70 46.61 20.71
CA PRO A 149 -30.95 46.53 19.97
C PRO A 149 -30.71 46.54 18.46
N ASN A 150 -31.46 45.70 17.73
CA ASN A 150 -31.36 45.60 16.27
C ASN A 150 -29.99 45.15 15.71
N LEU A 151 -29.03 44.72 16.55
CA LEU A 151 -27.75 44.19 16.07
C LEU A 151 -27.63 42.70 16.38
N SER A 152 -27.46 41.88 15.33
CA SER A 152 -26.99 40.50 15.47
C SER A 152 -25.68 40.36 14.70
N TYR A 153 -24.65 39.79 15.32
CA TYR A 153 -23.45 39.39 14.60
C TYR A 153 -23.13 37.93 14.89
N LEU A 154 -22.31 37.33 14.03
CA LEU A 154 -21.84 35.97 14.18
C LEU A 154 -20.34 35.97 14.39
N ALA A 155 -19.91 35.54 15.57
CA ALA A 155 -18.51 35.37 15.89
C ALA A 155 -17.99 34.08 15.23
N HIS A 156 -16.94 34.20 14.42
CA HIS A 156 -16.28 33.07 13.81
C HIS A 156 -15.47 32.31 14.88
N PRO A 157 -15.76 31.03 15.15
CA PRO A 157 -15.08 30.23 16.16
C PRO A 157 -13.63 29.95 15.82
N ALA A 158 -13.32 29.68 14.54
CA ALA A 158 -11.95 29.49 14.07
C ALA A 158 -11.17 30.80 14.21
N SER A 159 -10.70 31.03 15.42
CA SER A 159 -9.97 32.20 15.84
C SER A 159 -8.49 31.96 15.58
N PHE A 160 -7.73 33.05 15.57
CA PHE A 160 -6.27 32.94 15.43
C PHE A 160 -5.69 32.09 16.58
N GLU A 161 -6.28 32.20 17.76
CA GLU A 161 -5.95 31.51 19.00
C GLU A 161 -6.19 30.00 18.95
N GLU A 162 -7.22 29.54 18.25
CA GLU A 162 -7.47 28.11 18.03
C GLU A 162 -6.53 27.52 16.97
N ASN A 163 -6.23 28.29 15.93
CA ASN A 163 -5.44 27.83 14.80
C ASN A 163 -3.94 27.69 15.13
N MET A 164 -3.37 28.59 15.93
CA MET A 164 -1.92 28.63 16.18
C MET A 164 -1.38 27.40 16.93
N PRO A 165 -2.02 26.90 18.01
CA PRO A 165 -1.59 25.68 18.68
C PRO A 165 -1.59 24.48 17.73
N VAL A 166 -2.64 24.33 16.91
CA VAL A 166 -2.73 23.25 15.92
C VAL A 166 -1.62 23.38 14.87
N PHE A 167 -1.35 24.60 14.39
CA PHE A 167 -0.26 24.82 13.43
C PHE A 167 1.11 24.47 14.03
N GLN A 168 1.36 24.86 15.29
CA GLN A 168 2.58 24.51 16.04
C GLN A 168 2.73 23.01 16.31
N GLU A 169 1.63 22.24 16.36
CA GLU A 169 1.69 20.77 16.44
C GLU A 169 2.20 20.13 15.14
N VAL A 170 1.87 20.74 13.99
CA VAL A 170 2.31 20.29 12.66
C VAL A 170 3.76 20.69 12.41
N VAL A 171 4.11 21.96 12.65
CA VAL A 171 5.43 22.54 12.40
C VAL A 171 5.78 23.54 13.48
N ARG A 172 7.00 23.46 14.02
CA ARG A 172 7.45 24.41 15.04
C ARG A 172 7.94 25.70 14.38
N PHE A 173 7.45 26.83 14.87
CA PHE A 173 7.89 28.17 14.49
C PHE A 173 7.75 29.13 15.68
N ARG A 174 8.50 30.23 15.62
CA ARG A 174 8.41 31.38 16.54
C ARG A 174 7.98 32.65 15.84
N ARG A 175 8.44 32.87 14.59
CA ARG A 175 8.11 34.06 13.81
C ARG A 175 7.14 33.73 12.68
N LEU A 176 5.98 34.38 12.71
CA LEU A 176 4.85 34.12 11.82
C LEU A 176 4.59 35.34 10.93
N GLY A 177 4.59 35.15 9.62
CA GLY A 177 4.08 36.14 8.67
C GLY A 177 2.57 36.01 8.54
N VAL A 178 1.82 37.05 8.86
CA VAL A 178 0.36 37.08 8.72
C VAL A 178 0.01 37.83 7.45
N LEU A 179 -0.49 37.10 6.45
CA LEU A 179 -0.92 37.64 5.18
C LEU A 179 -2.34 38.17 5.35
N LEU A 180 -2.47 39.48 5.40
CA LEU A 180 -3.73 40.18 5.62
C LEU A 180 -3.99 41.14 4.46
N SER A 181 -5.20 41.10 3.90
CA SER A 181 -5.61 42.02 2.81
C SER A 181 -5.38 43.49 3.23
N ALA A 182 -4.77 44.29 2.35
CA ALA A 182 -4.39 45.67 2.64
C ALA A 182 -5.60 46.52 3.09
N ALA A 183 -6.75 46.34 2.44
CA ALA A 183 -8.01 46.99 2.82
C ALA A 183 -8.45 46.69 4.27
N TYR A 184 -8.15 45.49 4.79
CA TYR A 184 -8.50 45.11 6.15
C TYR A 184 -7.48 45.62 7.16
N SER A 185 -6.19 45.61 6.83
CA SER A 185 -5.17 46.22 7.70
C SER A 185 -5.34 47.74 7.84
N GLU A 186 -5.80 48.42 6.80
CA GLU A 186 -6.04 49.87 6.81
C GLU A 186 -7.41 50.24 7.38
N GLY A 187 -8.48 49.53 6.98
CA GLY A 187 -9.86 49.84 7.36
C GLY A 187 -10.30 49.27 8.72
N ALA A 188 -9.59 48.27 9.26
CA ALA A 188 -9.86 47.69 10.57
C ALA A 188 -8.56 47.38 11.35
N PRO A 189 -7.81 48.41 11.79
CA PRO A 189 -6.51 48.21 12.46
C PRO A 189 -6.58 47.34 13.72
N SER A 190 -7.73 47.34 14.42
CA SER A 190 -7.94 46.51 15.62
C SER A 190 -7.84 45.01 15.35
N LEU A 191 -8.12 44.57 14.12
CA LEU A 191 -7.97 43.18 13.71
C LEU A 191 -6.50 42.74 13.77
N TRP A 192 -5.59 43.57 13.25
CA TRP A 192 -4.16 43.29 13.31
C TRP A 192 -3.63 43.34 14.75
N THR A 193 -3.97 44.39 15.51
CA THR A 193 -3.48 44.52 16.89
C THR A 193 -3.98 43.38 17.78
N GLY A 194 -5.20 42.89 17.56
CA GLY A 194 -5.74 41.73 18.25
C GLY A 194 -4.97 40.44 17.92
N MET A 195 -4.72 40.16 16.64
CA MET A 195 -3.91 39.00 16.22
C MET A 195 -2.47 39.09 16.75
N GLN A 196 -1.88 40.29 16.76
CA GLN A 196 -0.54 40.51 17.28
C GLN A 196 -0.49 40.25 18.79
N ALA A 197 -1.43 40.78 19.57
CA ALA A 197 -1.51 40.53 21.01
C ALA A 197 -1.75 39.04 21.33
N ALA A 198 -2.61 38.37 20.57
CA ALA A 198 -2.84 36.94 20.69
C ALA A 198 -1.57 36.12 20.40
N ALA A 199 -0.81 36.48 19.36
CA ALA A 199 0.47 35.86 19.06
C ALA A 199 1.47 36.05 20.21
N GLU A 200 1.62 37.27 20.72
CA GLU A 200 2.53 37.59 21.83
C GLU A 200 2.17 36.80 23.10
N ALA A 201 0.87 36.65 23.41
CA ALA A 201 0.38 35.85 24.53
C ALA A 201 0.76 34.35 24.42
N MET A 202 0.90 33.84 23.19
CA MET A 202 1.38 32.48 22.90
C MET A 202 2.90 32.38 22.77
N GLY A 203 3.65 33.47 22.96
CA GLY A 203 5.10 33.51 22.80
C GLY A 203 5.55 33.48 21.33
N LEU A 204 4.68 33.91 20.41
CA LEU A 204 4.95 34.06 18.98
C LEU A 204 5.22 35.52 18.62
N GLU A 205 6.05 35.73 17.61
CA GLU A 205 6.27 37.03 16.98
C GLU A 205 5.49 37.07 15.65
N ALA A 206 4.39 37.81 15.61
CA ALA A 206 3.61 37.99 14.38
C ALA A 206 4.02 39.26 13.64
N VAL A 207 4.26 39.13 12.33
CA VAL A 207 4.58 40.25 11.44
C VAL A 207 3.49 40.40 10.38
N LEU A 208 2.96 41.60 10.23
CA LEU A 208 1.98 41.93 9.21
C LEU A 208 2.63 41.92 7.84
N VAL A 209 2.05 41.16 6.91
CA VAL A 209 2.39 41.20 5.49
C VAL A 209 1.14 41.67 4.73
N PRO A 210 1.05 42.97 4.38
CA PRO A 210 -0.10 43.49 3.65
C PRO A 210 -0.20 42.84 2.27
N VAL A 211 -1.38 42.34 1.95
CA VAL A 211 -1.67 41.69 0.66
C VAL A 211 -2.46 42.62 -0.23
N GLY A 212 -1.83 43.05 -1.32
CA GLY A 212 -2.47 43.79 -2.41
C GLY A 212 -3.07 42.87 -3.47
N ARG A 213 -2.94 43.27 -4.74
CA ARG A 213 -3.61 42.61 -5.87
C ARG A 213 -2.81 41.49 -6.56
N VAL A 214 -1.50 41.46 -6.38
CA VAL A 214 -0.56 40.61 -7.13
C VAL A 214 0.34 39.82 -6.18
N ALA A 215 0.58 38.54 -6.47
CA ALA A 215 1.32 37.64 -5.59
C ALA A 215 2.80 38.00 -5.42
N ASP A 216 3.47 38.43 -6.50
CA ASP A 216 4.92 38.71 -6.47
C ASP A 216 5.29 39.82 -5.46
N SER A 217 4.45 40.85 -5.34
CA SER A 217 4.65 41.91 -4.33
C SER A 217 4.51 41.37 -2.91
N VAL A 218 3.61 40.42 -2.68
CA VAL A 218 3.42 39.79 -1.37
C VAL A 218 4.63 38.93 -1.03
N LEU A 219 5.08 38.09 -1.97
CA LEU A 219 6.23 37.21 -1.79
C LEU A 219 7.54 37.97 -1.53
N ALA A 220 7.67 39.19 -2.09
CA ALA A 220 8.79 40.09 -1.83
C ALA A 220 8.68 40.80 -0.46
N ALA A 221 7.45 41.04 0.02
CA ALA A 221 7.19 41.70 1.29
C ALA A 221 7.35 40.77 2.51
N ILE A 222 7.33 39.44 2.32
CA ILE A 222 7.57 38.49 3.41
C ILE A 222 9.04 38.61 3.88
N PRO A 223 9.28 38.96 5.16
CA PRO A 223 10.64 39.04 5.70
C PRO A 223 11.38 37.70 5.63
N ALA A 224 12.70 37.74 5.43
CA ALA A 224 13.52 36.54 5.21
C ALA A 224 13.65 35.62 6.44
N ASP A 225 13.36 36.13 7.63
CA ASP A 225 13.42 35.44 8.91
C ASP A 225 12.04 34.94 9.41
N VAL A 226 10.99 35.08 8.59
CA VAL A 226 9.71 34.41 8.85
C VAL A 226 9.86 32.90 8.66
N GLU A 227 9.35 32.13 9.61
CA GLU A 227 9.47 30.67 9.64
C GLU A 227 8.19 29.96 9.19
N ALA A 228 7.04 30.64 9.29
CA ALA A 228 5.74 30.12 8.88
C ALA A 228 4.79 31.26 8.47
N VAL A 229 3.75 30.92 7.71
CA VAL A 229 2.80 31.89 7.15
C VAL A 229 1.36 31.55 7.52
N TYR A 230 0.60 32.52 8.00
CA TYR A 230 -0.84 32.42 8.21
C TYR A 230 -1.59 33.21 7.14
N VAL A 231 -2.42 32.52 6.36
CA VAL A 231 -3.17 33.05 5.23
C VAL A 231 -4.59 33.35 5.67
N THR A 232 -4.90 34.64 5.79
CA THR A 232 -6.27 35.13 6.02
C THR A 232 -7.04 35.24 4.69
N PRO A 233 -8.34 35.58 4.68
CA PRO A 233 -9.07 35.79 3.43
C PRO A 233 -8.44 36.92 2.57
N LEU A 234 -7.83 36.53 1.45
CA LEU A 234 -7.09 37.42 0.53
C LEU A 234 -7.99 38.00 -0.57
N VAL A 235 -9.02 38.74 -0.16
CA VAL A 235 -10.12 39.22 -1.02
C VAL A 235 -9.74 40.22 -2.11
N GLN A 236 -8.55 40.84 -2.04
CA GLN A 236 -8.07 41.81 -3.03
C GLN A 236 -7.18 41.20 -4.13
N LEU A 237 -6.78 39.92 -3.99
CA LEU A 237 -5.98 39.25 -5.01
C LEU A 237 -6.76 39.10 -6.32
N LEU A 238 -6.06 39.30 -7.44
CA LEU A 238 -6.64 39.07 -8.77
C LEU A 238 -6.85 37.56 -9.04
N PRO A 239 -7.78 37.22 -9.95
CA PRO A 239 -7.97 35.83 -10.40
C PRO A 239 -6.65 35.18 -10.84
N GLY A 240 -6.38 33.98 -10.33
CA GLY A 240 -5.15 33.22 -10.61
C GLY A 240 -3.90 33.63 -9.83
N GLU A 241 -3.88 34.79 -9.14
CA GLU A 241 -2.73 35.20 -8.33
C GLU A 241 -2.57 34.36 -7.06
N PHE A 242 -3.66 33.81 -6.51
CA PHE A 242 -3.58 32.95 -5.33
C PHE A 242 -2.71 31.71 -5.58
N ASP A 243 -2.84 31.04 -6.75
CA ASP A 243 -2.03 29.86 -7.05
C ASP A 243 -0.55 30.24 -7.25
N ARG A 244 -0.27 31.44 -7.78
CA ARG A 244 1.10 31.97 -7.84
C ARG A 244 1.68 32.22 -6.45
N LEU A 245 0.88 32.79 -5.55
CA LEU A 245 1.27 32.99 -4.15
C LEU A 245 1.60 31.65 -3.49
N VAL A 246 0.72 30.66 -3.61
CA VAL A 246 0.94 29.31 -3.06
C VAL A 246 2.23 28.69 -3.60
N ASN A 247 2.44 28.73 -4.92
CA ASN A 247 3.66 28.23 -5.54
C ASN A 247 4.91 28.97 -5.04
N GLY A 248 4.82 30.28 -4.83
CA GLY A 248 5.91 31.07 -4.26
C GLY A 248 6.21 30.73 -2.80
N LEU A 249 5.18 30.46 -1.98
CA LEU A 249 5.35 29.99 -0.60
C LEU A 249 6.03 28.61 -0.56
N ILE A 250 5.62 27.69 -1.45
CA ILE A 250 6.24 26.37 -1.61
C ILE A 250 7.71 26.50 -2.05
N ALA A 251 7.99 27.35 -3.04
CA ALA A 251 9.35 27.59 -3.54
C ALA A 251 10.27 28.19 -2.45
N LYS A 252 9.72 29.04 -1.58
CA LYS A 252 10.42 29.58 -0.39
C LYS A 252 10.49 28.58 0.78
N ARG A 253 9.87 27.40 0.66
CA ARG A 253 9.73 26.38 1.70
C ARG A 253 9.07 26.89 2.98
N LEU A 254 8.11 27.81 2.85
CA LEU A 254 7.37 28.37 3.97
C LEU A 254 6.15 27.48 4.28
N PRO A 255 6.07 26.88 5.48
CA PRO A 255 4.85 26.24 5.97
C PRO A 255 3.73 27.27 6.02
N SER A 256 2.55 26.90 5.50
CA SER A 256 1.41 27.81 5.40
C SER A 256 0.15 27.24 6.05
N PHE A 257 -0.61 28.09 6.74
CA PHE A 257 -1.88 27.72 7.34
C PHE A 257 -3.00 28.56 6.74
N SER A 258 -4.08 27.91 6.32
CA SER A 258 -5.26 28.56 5.75
C SER A 258 -6.33 28.80 6.82
N PHE A 259 -6.78 30.06 6.92
CA PHE A 259 -7.99 30.41 7.66
C PHE A 259 -9.25 29.80 7.01
N MET A 260 -9.34 29.83 5.68
CA MET A 260 -10.50 29.34 4.93
C MET A 260 -10.62 27.81 4.97
N GLY A 261 -9.51 27.11 5.18
CA GLY A 261 -9.46 25.67 5.40
C GLY A 261 -9.32 24.84 4.12
N VAL A 262 -10.12 23.78 4.01
CA VAL A 262 -9.94 22.70 3.01
C VAL A 262 -9.79 23.20 1.57
N GLU A 263 -10.57 24.20 1.14
CA GLU A 263 -10.53 24.73 -0.23
C GLU A 263 -9.12 25.27 -0.61
N GLU A 264 -8.47 26.00 0.28
CA GLU A 264 -7.13 26.55 0.04
C GLU A 264 -6.04 25.50 0.25
N VAL A 265 -6.25 24.54 1.15
CA VAL A 265 -5.33 23.41 1.36
C VAL A 265 -5.26 22.54 0.10
N GLN A 266 -6.39 22.29 -0.56
CA GLN A 266 -6.46 21.62 -1.87
C GLN A 266 -5.65 22.32 -2.95
N ARG A 267 -5.57 23.66 -2.89
CA ARG A 267 -4.80 24.49 -3.83
C ARG A 267 -3.31 24.58 -3.50
N GLY A 268 -2.86 24.00 -2.38
CA GLY A 268 -1.44 23.85 -2.05
C GLY A 268 -1.00 24.52 -0.74
N ILE A 269 -1.90 25.15 0.02
CA ILE A 269 -1.59 25.52 1.40
C ILE A 269 -1.34 24.27 2.25
N LEU A 270 -0.41 24.31 3.20
CA LEU A 270 0.02 23.12 3.95
C LEU A 270 -1.07 22.59 4.90
N VAL A 271 -1.66 23.47 5.71
CA VAL A 271 -2.58 23.09 6.79
C VAL A 271 -3.84 23.95 6.77
N GLY A 272 -4.98 23.37 7.15
CA GLY A 272 -6.20 24.11 7.49
C GLY A 272 -7.03 23.36 8.52
N LEU A 273 -7.83 24.09 9.30
CA LEU A 273 -8.69 23.52 10.34
C LEU A 273 -10.18 23.62 9.99
N SER A 274 -10.56 24.60 9.17
CA SER A 274 -11.94 24.82 8.73
C SER A 274 -12.38 23.76 7.71
N PRO A 275 -13.47 23.02 7.96
CA PRO A 275 -14.04 22.09 6.98
C PRO A 275 -14.73 22.84 5.83
N GLU A 276 -14.88 22.15 4.69
CA GLU A 276 -15.52 22.67 3.47
C GLU A 276 -16.95 23.19 3.70
N THR A 277 -17.70 22.60 4.65
CA THR A 277 -19.08 23.00 4.96
C THR A 277 -19.22 24.20 5.89
N SER A 278 -18.11 24.86 6.30
CA SER A 278 -18.15 25.98 7.24
C SER A 278 -18.95 27.18 6.70
N LEU A 279 -18.72 27.59 5.45
CA LEU A 279 -19.46 28.71 4.85
C LEU A 279 -20.95 28.41 4.70
N PHE A 280 -21.31 27.20 4.30
CA PHE A 280 -22.71 26.76 4.23
C PHE A 280 -23.40 26.84 5.61
N ARG A 281 -22.73 26.36 6.67
CA ARG A 281 -23.26 26.43 8.04
C ARG A 281 -23.43 27.87 8.52
N LEU A 282 -22.51 28.76 8.16
CA LEU A 282 -22.63 30.20 8.43
C LEU A 282 -23.85 30.79 7.72
N ALA A 283 -24.03 30.52 6.43
CA ALA A 283 -25.18 30.97 5.64
C ALA A 283 -26.51 30.51 6.25
N ARG A 284 -26.61 29.23 6.64
CA ARG A 284 -27.78 28.66 7.31
C ARG A 284 -28.07 29.36 8.64
N ARG A 285 -27.02 29.64 9.43
CA ARG A 285 -27.16 30.35 10.70
C ARG A 285 -27.65 31.78 10.50
N VAL A 286 -27.15 32.50 9.50
CA VAL A 286 -27.67 33.83 9.13
C VAL A 286 -29.14 33.75 8.75
N ALA A 287 -29.52 32.81 7.90
CA ALA A 287 -30.92 32.64 7.49
C ALA A 287 -31.86 32.37 8.67
N LEU A 288 -31.44 31.54 9.63
CA LEU A 288 -32.18 31.30 10.87
C LEU A 288 -32.27 32.54 11.76
N ASN A 289 -31.21 33.33 11.87
CA ASN A 289 -31.23 34.58 12.62
C ASN A 289 -32.15 35.62 11.95
N VAL A 290 -32.11 35.74 10.62
CA VAL A 290 -33.05 36.57 9.84
C VAL A 290 -34.49 36.15 10.16
N GLN A 291 -34.79 34.85 10.09
CA GLN A 291 -36.13 34.33 10.39
C GLN A 291 -36.60 34.75 11.79
N ARG A 292 -35.76 34.52 12.81
CA ARG A 292 -36.08 34.87 14.20
C ARG A 292 -36.36 36.35 14.38
N ILE A 293 -35.55 37.21 13.77
CA ILE A 293 -35.71 38.66 13.80
C ILE A 293 -37.03 39.07 13.11
N LEU A 294 -37.32 38.53 11.93
CA LEU A 294 -38.55 38.83 11.20
C LEU A 294 -39.82 38.33 11.91
N LEU A 295 -39.70 37.27 12.72
CA LEU A 295 -40.75 36.77 13.61
C LEU A 295 -40.90 37.58 14.91
N GLY A 296 -40.06 38.59 15.13
CA GLY A 296 -40.19 39.56 16.23
C GLY A 296 -39.27 39.30 17.43
N GLU A 297 -38.30 38.39 17.31
CA GLU A 297 -37.24 38.25 18.31
C GLU A 297 -36.26 39.43 18.20
N ASP A 298 -35.84 39.99 19.34
CA ASP A 298 -34.84 41.07 19.34
C ASP A 298 -33.49 40.54 18.85
N ALA A 299 -32.90 41.22 17.86
CA ALA A 299 -31.62 40.84 17.28
C ALA A 299 -30.49 40.82 18.33
N GLY A 300 -30.57 41.74 19.31
CA GLY A 300 -29.58 41.86 20.38
C GLY A 300 -29.56 40.69 21.36
N GLY A 301 -30.66 39.93 21.45
CA GLY A 301 -30.79 38.74 22.29
C GLY A 301 -30.39 37.43 21.61
N ILE A 302 -30.00 37.45 20.33
CA ILE A 302 -29.62 36.25 19.59
C ILE A 302 -28.16 35.88 19.91
N PRO A 303 -27.87 34.61 20.28
CA PRO A 303 -26.50 34.18 20.56
C PRO A 303 -25.57 34.32 19.35
N VAL A 304 -24.42 34.97 19.58
CA VAL A 304 -23.43 35.29 18.54
C VAL A 304 -22.52 34.12 18.19
N ALA A 305 -22.37 33.17 19.12
CA ALA A 305 -21.49 32.02 18.95
C ALA A 305 -22.10 31.01 17.96
N ILE A 306 -21.22 30.45 17.12
CA ILE A 306 -21.52 29.29 16.28
C ILE A 306 -20.66 28.14 16.78
N ALA A 307 -21.17 26.90 16.72
CA ALA A 307 -20.33 25.73 16.90
C ALA A 307 -19.95 25.19 15.51
N TYR A 308 -18.65 25.14 15.20
CA TYR A 308 -18.15 24.42 14.02
C TYR A 308 -17.50 23.09 14.45
N GLY A 309 -17.47 22.15 13.51
CA GLY A 309 -16.57 21.00 13.60
C GLY A 309 -15.18 21.44 13.14
N GLU A 310 -14.14 21.08 13.90
CA GLU A 310 -12.75 21.28 13.53
C GLU A 310 -12.23 20.05 12.77
N ARG A 311 -11.72 20.26 11.55
CA ARG A 311 -11.12 19.18 10.76
C ARG A 311 -9.73 19.58 10.28
N LEU A 312 -8.72 19.18 11.05
CA LEU A 312 -7.33 19.31 10.64
C LEU A 312 -7.10 18.60 9.31
N THR A 313 -6.73 19.36 8.29
CA THR A 313 -6.46 18.88 6.94
C THR A 313 -5.03 19.26 6.57
N ILE A 314 -4.27 18.30 6.03
CA ILE A 314 -2.86 18.50 5.68
C ILE A 314 -2.66 18.12 4.21
N ASN A 315 -2.04 19.01 3.44
CA ASN A 315 -1.59 18.72 2.09
C ASN A 315 -0.23 18.03 2.13
N MET A 316 -0.22 16.72 1.92
CA MET A 316 1.00 15.91 2.00
C MET A 316 1.93 16.14 0.81
N ALA A 317 1.42 16.60 -0.34
CA ALA A 317 2.28 17.02 -1.45
C ALA A 317 3.05 18.30 -1.10
N THR A 318 2.36 19.30 -0.53
CA THR A 318 2.99 20.51 0.00
C THR A 318 4.00 20.18 1.09
N ALA A 319 3.62 19.36 2.08
CA ALA A 319 4.48 18.93 3.18
C ALA A 319 5.82 18.35 2.67
N ARG A 320 5.75 17.45 1.68
CA ARG A 320 6.93 16.88 1.03
C ARG A 320 7.75 17.93 0.27
N ALA A 321 7.10 18.81 -0.49
CA ALA A 321 7.79 19.83 -1.29
C ALA A 321 8.60 20.82 -0.44
N ILE A 322 8.10 21.16 0.76
CA ILE A 322 8.78 22.09 1.68
C ILE A 322 9.66 21.37 2.72
N GLY A 323 9.66 20.04 2.77
CA GLY A 323 10.46 19.25 3.71
C GLY A 323 9.90 19.19 5.14
N VAL A 324 8.58 19.37 5.33
CA VAL A 324 7.89 19.24 6.61
C VAL A 324 7.31 17.84 6.76
N TYR A 325 7.61 17.18 7.88
CA TYR A 325 7.13 15.83 8.21
C TYR A 325 6.37 15.88 9.54
N PRO A 326 5.03 15.98 9.51
CA PRO A 326 4.23 16.05 10.74
C PRO A 326 4.41 14.80 11.60
N ARG A 327 4.19 14.93 12.91
CA ARG A 327 4.30 13.79 13.84
C ARG A 327 3.24 12.73 13.54
N TRP A 328 3.53 11.47 13.83
CA TRP A 328 2.57 10.36 13.65
C TRP A 328 1.19 10.63 14.26
N ARG A 329 1.14 11.19 15.48
CA ARG A 329 -0.12 11.60 16.13
C ARG A 329 -0.96 12.52 15.23
N VAL A 330 -0.31 13.47 14.57
CA VAL A 330 -0.96 14.45 13.69
C VAL A 330 -1.43 13.78 12.39
N ILE A 331 -0.58 12.98 11.76
CA ILE A 331 -0.88 12.31 10.48
C ILE A 331 -2.01 11.30 10.60
N THR A 332 -2.04 10.52 11.69
CA THR A 332 -3.10 9.52 11.95
C THR A 332 -4.48 10.15 12.12
N GLU A 333 -4.51 11.41 12.53
CA GLU A 333 -5.70 12.14 12.90
C GLU A 333 -6.20 13.05 11.77
N ALA A 334 -5.29 13.74 11.10
CA ALA A 334 -5.62 14.70 10.06
C ALA A 334 -6.26 14.04 8.83
N ALA A 335 -7.11 14.79 8.14
CA ALA A 335 -7.49 14.48 6.78
C ALA A 335 -6.29 14.78 5.86
N LEU A 336 -5.66 13.73 5.34
CA LEU A 336 -4.52 13.89 4.45
C LEU A 336 -5.02 13.98 3.02
N ILE A 337 -4.71 15.08 2.34
CA ILE A 337 -4.90 15.18 0.90
C ILE A 337 -3.56 14.99 0.20
N ASN A 338 -3.60 14.42 -1.01
CA ASN A 338 -2.40 14.05 -1.77
C ASN A 338 -1.45 13.13 -0.98
N ASP A 339 -1.99 12.24 -0.15
CA ASP A 339 -1.19 11.29 0.66
C ASP A 339 -0.43 10.30 -0.24
N VAL A 340 -1.07 9.85 -1.32
CA VAL A 340 -0.46 9.00 -2.34
C VAL A 340 0.80 9.65 -2.89
N ARG A 341 1.91 8.91 -2.81
CA ARG A 341 3.22 9.36 -3.28
C ARG A 341 3.36 9.17 -4.78
N THR A 342 3.46 10.28 -5.50
CA THR A 342 3.73 10.31 -6.94
C THR A 342 5.22 10.38 -7.28
N ASP A 343 6.07 10.61 -6.27
CA ASP A 343 7.52 10.77 -6.37
C ASP A 343 8.30 9.44 -6.26
N ILE A 344 7.59 8.32 -6.18
CA ILE A 344 8.19 6.98 -6.29
C ILE A 344 8.04 6.56 -7.74
N ASP A 345 9.15 6.21 -8.41
CA ASP A 345 9.10 5.75 -9.81
C ASP A 345 8.82 4.24 -9.90
N ARG A 346 9.32 3.46 -8.94
CA ARG A 346 9.17 2.00 -8.93
C ARG A 346 7.70 1.61 -8.74
N ARG A 347 7.22 0.81 -9.68
CA ARG A 347 5.87 0.25 -9.70
C ARG A 347 5.97 -1.27 -9.69
N VAL A 348 5.16 -1.93 -8.87
CA VAL A 348 5.13 -3.38 -8.75
C VAL A 348 3.70 -3.84 -8.98
N SER A 349 3.51 -4.76 -9.93
CA SER A 349 2.26 -5.48 -10.16
C SER A 349 2.37 -6.92 -9.72
N LEU A 350 1.25 -7.65 -9.67
CA LEU A 350 1.25 -9.09 -9.37
C LEU A 350 2.20 -9.86 -10.31
N ALA A 351 2.12 -9.56 -11.61
CA ALA A 351 2.93 -10.22 -12.62
C ALA A 351 4.40 -9.81 -12.57
N SER A 352 4.70 -8.54 -12.25
CA SER A 352 6.09 -8.11 -12.08
C SER A 352 6.70 -8.71 -10.82
N ALA A 353 5.94 -8.82 -9.72
CA ALA A 353 6.40 -9.44 -8.48
C ALA A 353 6.80 -10.92 -8.70
N ALA A 354 5.95 -11.71 -9.36
CA ALA A 354 6.27 -13.11 -9.66
C ALA A 354 7.52 -13.24 -10.55
N ARG A 355 7.62 -12.40 -11.59
CA ARG A 355 8.74 -12.45 -12.55
C ARG A 355 10.06 -12.00 -11.91
N GLU A 356 10.05 -10.88 -11.18
CA GLU A 356 11.21 -10.38 -10.45
C GLU A 356 11.66 -11.37 -9.37
N ALA A 357 10.72 -12.02 -8.67
CA ALA A 357 11.04 -13.05 -7.70
C ALA A 357 11.80 -14.19 -8.37
N LEU A 358 11.30 -14.74 -9.48
CA LEU A 358 11.97 -15.82 -10.22
C LEU A 358 13.36 -15.43 -10.73
N GLU A 359 13.48 -14.26 -11.37
CA GLU A 359 14.75 -13.80 -11.99
C GLU A 359 15.86 -13.59 -10.95
N ALA A 360 15.52 -13.14 -9.75
CA ALA A 360 16.49 -12.81 -8.71
C ALA A 360 16.69 -13.92 -7.67
N ASN A 361 15.90 -15.02 -7.71
CA ASN A 361 15.91 -16.02 -6.66
C ASN A 361 17.19 -16.87 -6.65
N LEU A 362 17.95 -16.80 -5.55
CA LEU A 362 19.18 -17.56 -5.38
C LEU A 362 18.96 -19.06 -5.11
N ASP A 363 17.82 -19.45 -4.51
CA ASP A 363 17.49 -20.85 -4.28
C ASP A 363 17.16 -21.55 -5.61
N LEU A 364 16.43 -20.88 -6.52
CA LEU A 364 16.20 -21.37 -7.87
C LEU A 364 17.51 -21.51 -8.64
N ALA A 365 18.37 -20.49 -8.58
CA ALA A 365 19.69 -20.52 -9.22
C ALA A 365 20.57 -21.67 -8.67
N ALA A 366 20.51 -21.93 -7.35
CA ALA A 366 21.20 -23.05 -6.74
C ALA A 366 20.64 -24.40 -7.22
N GLN A 367 19.31 -24.51 -7.33
CA GLN A 367 18.65 -25.72 -7.82
C GLN A 367 18.95 -26.00 -9.30
N GLU A 368 19.10 -24.97 -10.12
CA GLU A 368 19.60 -25.12 -11.50
C GLU A 368 21.02 -25.69 -11.55
N GLN A 369 21.90 -25.31 -10.61
CA GLN A 369 23.23 -25.92 -10.50
C GLN A 369 23.16 -27.39 -10.08
N VAL A 370 22.22 -27.77 -9.21
CA VAL A 370 21.98 -29.18 -8.84
C VAL A 370 21.54 -29.99 -10.06
N VAL A 371 20.64 -29.45 -10.89
CA VAL A 371 20.21 -30.07 -12.16
C VAL A 371 21.40 -30.20 -13.13
N ALA A 372 22.24 -29.17 -13.25
CA ALA A 372 23.41 -29.19 -14.11
C ALA A 372 24.47 -30.22 -13.66
N ALA A 373 24.71 -30.32 -12.35
CA ALA A 373 25.59 -31.33 -11.75
C ALA A 373 25.06 -32.75 -12.02
N GLY A 374 23.74 -32.96 -11.88
CA GLY A 374 23.12 -34.24 -12.18
C GLY A 374 23.27 -34.69 -13.64
N ARG A 375 23.31 -33.76 -14.61
CA ARG A 375 23.65 -34.08 -16.02
C ARG A 375 25.09 -34.59 -16.15
N ALA A 376 26.01 -34.10 -15.32
CA ALA A 376 27.37 -34.62 -15.25
C ALA A 376 27.40 -36.03 -14.64
N ASP A 377 26.61 -36.32 -13.60
CA ASP A 377 26.47 -37.68 -13.04
C ASP A 377 26.03 -38.70 -14.10
N VAL A 378 25.03 -38.35 -14.91
CA VAL A 378 24.56 -39.21 -16.01
C VAL A 378 25.69 -39.47 -17.02
N ARG A 379 26.47 -38.44 -17.37
CA ARG A 379 27.63 -38.59 -18.27
C ARG A 379 28.73 -39.46 -17.63
N GLN A 380 28.97 -39.33 -16.33
CA GLN A 380 29.93 -40.16 -15.60
C GLN A 380 29.51 -41.63 -15.60
N SER A 381 28.22 -41.91 -15.41
CA SER A 381 27.67 -43.27 -15.54
C SER A 381 27.83 -43.84 -16.94
N TRP A 382 27.62 -43.03 -17.98
CA TRP A 382 27.87 -43.42 -19.37
C TRP A 382 29.35 -43.68 -19.65
N ALA A 383 30.25 -42.87 -19.08
CA ALA A 383 31.69 -43.02 -19.28
C ALA A 383 32.21 -44.40 -18.82
N ARG A 384 31.59 -45.01 -17.81
CA ARG A 384 31.92 -46.39 -17.36
C ARG A 384 31.69 -47.48 -18.42
N LEU A 385 30.87 -47.20 -19.44
CA LEU A 385 30.59 -48.09 -20.56
C LEU A 385 31.46 -47.80 -21.79
N LEU A 386 32.19 -46.69 -21.79
CA LEU A 386 33.10 -46.31 -22.86
C LEU A 386 34.49 -46.96 -22.67
N PRO A 387 35.30 -47.07 -23.74
CA PRO A 387 36.68 -47.53 -23.61
C PRO A 387 37.47 -46.65 -22.64
N GLN A 388 38.10 -47.29 -21.66
CA GLN A 388 39.01 -46.68 -20.70
C GLN A 388 40.43 -47.06 -21.10
N ALA A 389 41.31 -46.08 -21.23
CA ALA A 389 42.72 -46.28 -21.54
C ALA A 389 43.57 -45.81 -20.36
N GLU A 390 44.48 -46.65 -19.88
CA GLU A 390 45.38 -46.35 -18.78
C GLU A 390 46.81 -46.66 -19.22
N VAL A 391 47.71 -45.71 -19.00
CA VAL A 391 49.15 -45.91 -19.13
C VAL A 391 49.75 -45.92 -17.74
N SER A 392 50.44 -47.00 -17.40
CA SER A 392 51.14 -47.13 -16.14
C SER A 392 52.60 -47.52 -16.39
N SER A 393 53.47 -47.17 -15.45
CA SER A 393 54.84 -47.65 -15.43
C SER A 393 55.15 -48.21 -14.07
N LEU A 394 55.79 -49.38 -14.06
CA LEU A 394 56.17 -50.09 -12.85
C LEU A 394 57.68 -50.31 -12.86
N GLY A 395 58.36 -49.61 -11.94
CA GLY A 395 59.74 -49.88 -11.60
C GLY A 395 59.81 -50.96 -10.53
N THR A 396 60.56 -52.03 -10.77
CA THR A 396 60.81 -53.05 -9.76
C THR A 396 62.29 -53.17 -9.47
N LEU A 397 62.62 -53.33 -8.18
CA LEU A 397 63.95 -53.60 -7.69
C LEU A 397 63.87 -54.89 -6.85
N ILE A 398 64.62 -55.91 -7.25
CA ILE A 398 64.73 -57.17 -6.53
C ILE A 398 66.15 -57.33 -5.98
N ASP A 399 66.32 -58.20 -4.99
CA ASP A 399 67.63 -58.50 -4.41
C ASP A 399 68.55 -59.14 -5.47
N GLN A 400 69.85 -58.87 -5.36
CA GLN A 400 70.88 -59.26 -6.31
C GLN A 400 71.02 -60.78 -6.41
N ASP A 401 70.94 -61.49 -5.29
CA ASP A 401 71.02 -62.95 -5.23
C ASP A 401 69.84 -63.62 -5.95
N ARG A 402 68.64 -63.06 -5.79
CA ARG A 402 67.41 -63.48 -6.48
C ARG A 402 67.50 -63.24 -7.99
N ALA A 403 68.04 -62.09 -8.38
CA ALA A 403 68.25 -61.77 -9.79
C ALA A 403 69.30 -62.70 -10.44
N GLN A 404 70.39 -63.02 -9.74
CA GLN A 404 71.40 -63.99 -10.19
C GLN A 404 70.84 -65.42 -10.30
N ALA A 405 70.01 -65.82 -9.33
CA ALA A 405 69.34 -67.12 -9.32
C ALA A 405 68.25 -67.25 -10.40
N SER A 406 67.88 -66.15 -11.07
CA SER A 406 66.88 -66.14 -12.15
C SER A 406 67.43 -66.60 -13.50
N PHE A 407 68.76 -66.76 -13.64
CA PHE A 407 69.42 -67.14 -14.90
C PHE A 407 69.01 -66.27 -16.10
N GLY A 408 68.97 -64.94 -15.94
CA GLY A 408 68.61 -64.02 -17.02
C GLY A 408 67.10 -63.86 -17.25
N SER A 409 66.25 -64.48 -16.43
CA SER A 409 64.78 -64.33 -16.54
C SER A 409 64.20 -63.16 -15.74
N GLN A 410 64.94 -62.63 -14.77
CA GLN A 410 64.56 -61.47 -13.96
C GLN A 410 65.78 -60.61 -13.61
N ALA A 411 65.86 -59.42 -14.21
CA ALA A 411 66.90 -58.45 -13.88
C ALA A 411 66.68 -57.78 -12.51
N GLN A 412 67.77 -57.40 -11.84
CA GLN A 412 67.75 -56.74 -10.53
C GLN A 412 66.92 -55.45 -10.54
N ARG A 413 67.01 -54.66 -11.61
CA ARG A 413 66.27 -53.43 -11.84
C ARG A 413 65.52 -53.57 -13.14
N THR A 414 64.21 -53.39 -13.12
CA THR A 414 63.40 -53.34 -14.34
C THR A 414 62.46 -52.14 -14.30
N LEU A 415 62.29 -51.50 -15.44
CA LEU A 415 61.23 -50.52 -15.68
C LEU A 415 60.33 -51.07 -16.78
N THR A 416 59.08 -51.33 -16.43
CA THR A 416 58.06 -51.75 -17.39
C THR A 416 57.08 -50.62 -17.64
N GLY A 417 56.70 -50.43 -18.90
CA GLY A 417 55.60 -49.57 -19.31
C GLY A 417 54.43 -50.44 -19.75
N SER A 418 53.22 -50.14 -19.31
CA SER A 418 52.02 -50.81 -19.80
C SER A 418 50.97 -49.81 -20.23
N ALA A 419 50.36 -50.06 -21.39
CA ALA A 419 49.20 -49.36 -21.88
C ALA A 419 48.04 -50.37 -21.94
N THR A 420 47.02 -50.16 -21.13
CA THR A 420 45.85 -51.04 -21.07
C THR A 420 44.63 -50.29 -21.56
N VAL A 421 43.81 -50.95 -22.38
CA VAL A 421 42.51 -50.47 -22.82
C VAL A 421 41.47 -51.47 -22.35
N SER A 422 40.47 -51.02 -21.60
CA SER A 422 39.37 -51.85 -21.14
C SER A 422 38.04 -51.23 -21.50
N GLN A 423 37.11 -52.03 -22.02
CA GLN A 423 35.76 -51.58 -22.33
C GLN A 423 34.76 -52.59 -21.79
N VAL A 424 33.82 -52.12 -20.98
CA VAL A 424 32.67 -52.93 -20.57
C VAL A 424 31.70 -53.01 -21.75
N ILE A 425 31.57 -54.20 -22.35
CA ILE A 425 30.64 -54.44 -23.45
C ILE A 425 29.23 -54.63 -22.88
N PHE A 426 29.12 -55.43 -21.82
CA PHE A 426 27.87 -55.69 -21.14
C PHE A 426 28.09 -55.87 -19.64
N SER A 427 27.36 -55.12 -18.84
CA SER A 427 27.25 -55.29 -17.41
C SER A 427 25.89 -54.80 -16.97
N GLU A 428 25.05 -55.69 -16.43
CA GLU A 428 23.73 -55.30 -15.93
C GLU A 428 23.83 -54.18 -14.87
N PRO A 429 24.74 -54.23 -13.87
CA PRO A 429 24.94 -53.12 -12.94
C PRO A 429 25.29 -51.78 -13.61
N ALA A 430 26.19 -51.78 -14.59
CA ALA A 430 26.62 -50.54 -15.25
C ALA A 430 25.51 -49.91 -16.12
N TRP A 431 24.79 -50.73 -16.88
CA TRP A 431 23.62 -50.27 -17.66
C TRP A 431 22.46 -49.84 -16.75
N ALA A 432 22.26 -50.53 -15.63
CA ALA A 432 21.26 -50.15 -14.65
C ALA A 432 21.55 -48.79 -14.05
N ASP A 433 22.80 -48.56 -13.67
CA ASP A 433 23.23 -47.31 -13.08
C ASP A 433 23.00 -46.11 -14.03
N VAL A 434 23.26 -46.26 -15.34
CA VAL A 434 22.88 -45.24 -16.33
C VAL A 434 21.38 -44.94 -16.31
N SER A 435 20.54 -45.98 -16.28
CA SER A 435 19.09 -45.82 -16.20
C SER A 435 18.65 -45.17 -14.88
N VAL A 436 19.28 -45.54 -13.76
CA VAL A 436 19.03 -44.98 -12.43
C VAL A 436 19.38 -43.49 -12.42
N GLN A 437 20.59 -43.12 -12.86
CA GLN A 437 21.00 -41.72 -12.90
C GLN A 437 20.12 -40.87 -13.82
N ARG A 438 19.63 -41.41 -14.95
CA ARG A 438 18.67 -40.70 -15.81
C ARG A 438 17.35 -40.39 -15.09
N ARG A 439 16.83 -41.34 -14.31
CA ARG A 439 15.60 -41.13 -13.53
C ARG A 439 15.83 -40.16 -12.38
N LEU A 440 16.95 -40.27 -11.68
CA LEU A 440 17.34 -39.29 -10.66
C LEU A 440 17.52 -37.89 -11.26
N GLN A 441 18.03 -37.78 -12.49
CA GLN A 441 18.10 -36.52 -13.20
C GLN A 441 16.71 -35.94 -13.50
N ALA A 442 15.77 -36.75 -13.99
CA ALA A 442 14.39 -36.31 -14.20
C ALA A 442 13.72 -35.88 -12.88
N ALA A 443 13.99 -36.58 -11.77
CA ALA A 443 13.51 -36.19 -10.46
C ALA A 443 14.05 -34.81 -10.04
N ARG A 444 15.34 -34.52 -10.26
CA ARG A 444 15.93 -33.19 -9.98
C ARG A 444 15.30 -32.07 -10.82
N GLU A 445 14.93 -32.37 -12.08
CA GLU A 445 14.24 -31.42 -12.96
C GLU A 445 12.84 -31.09 -12.42
N TYR A 446 12.06 -32.09 -12.00
CA TYR A 446 10.77 -31.86 -11.36
C TYR A 446 10.87 -31.15 -9.99
N GLU A 447 11.93 -31.42 -9.22
CA GLU A 447 12.20 -30.70 -7.98
C GLU A 447 12.50 -29.21 -8.23
N ARG A 448 13.22 -28.90 -9.32
CA ARG A 448 13.42 -27.52 -9.77
C ARG A 448 12.10 -26.86 -10.14
N ASP A 449 11.24 -27.56 -10.88
CA ASP A 449 9.92 -27.04 -11.26
C ASP A 449 9.03 -26.78 -10.04
N ALA A 450 9.09 -27.64 -9.00
CA ALA A 450 8.40 -27.42 -7.73
C ALA A 450 8.88 -26.14 -7.02
N VAL A 451 10.20 -25.97 -6.90
CA VAL A 451 10.82 -24.76 -6.31
C VAL A 451 10.41 -23.50 -7.09
N GLU A 452 10.35 -23.57 -8.43
CA GLU A 452 9.89 -22.48 -9.28
C GLU A 452 8.44 -22.06 -8.95
N LEU A 453 7.53 -23.03 -8.81
CA LEU A 453 6.13 -22.78 -8.46
C LEU A 453 5.98 -22.22 -7.03
N ASP A 454 6.75 -22.73 -6.07
CA ASP A 454 6.75 -22.24 -4.67
C ASP A 454 7.19 -20.78 -4.59
N ILE A 455 8.24 -20.39 -5.32
CA ILE A 455 8.72 -19.00 -5.36
C ILE A 455 7.66 -18.06 -5.95
N VAL A 456 6.99 -18.49 -7.03
CA VAL A 456 5.89 -17.71 -7.64
C VAL A 456 4.75 -17.54 -6.65
N LEU A 457 4.34 -18.62 -5.97
CA LEU A 457 3.27 -18.59 -4.99
C LEU A 457 3.60 -17.66 -3.83
N ASP A 458 4.81 -17.77 -3.26
CA ASP A 458 5.26 -16.94 -2.15
C ASP A 458 5.31 -15.45 -2.53
N ALA A 459 5.80 -15.14 -3.74
CA ALA A 459 5.84 -13.77 -4.25
C ALA A 459 4.43 -13.18 -4.44
N ILE A 460 3.51 -13.97 -5.01
CA ILE A 460 2.10 -13.58 -5.18
C ILE A 460 1.43 -13.36 -3.82
N LEU A 461 1.59 -14.28 -2.87
CA LEU A 461 1.01 -14.14 -1.53
C LEU A 461 1.58 -12.92 -0.80
N ALA A 462 2.88 -12.66 -0.90
CA ALA A 462 3.51 -11.48 -0.33
C ALA A 462 2.95 -10.18 -0.95
N TYR A 463 2.79 -10.13 -2.27
CA TYR A 463 2.18 -8.99 -2.95
C TYR A 463 0.72 -8.75 -2.51
N LEU A 464 -0.10 -9.80 -2.47
CA LEU A 464 -1.49 -9.70 -1.99
C LEU A 464 -1.55 -9.27 -0.52
N ASN A 465 -0.58 -9.68 0.30
CA ASN A 465 -0.47 -9.21 1.68
C ASN A 465 -0.15 -7.71 1.78
N VAL A 466 0.63 -7.14 0.85
CA VAL A 466 0.86 -5.69 0.75
C VAL A 466 -0.45 -4.98 0.41
N LEU A 467 -1.18 -5.44 -0.61
CA LEU A 467 -2.47 -4.84 -0.99
C LEU A 467 -3.50 -4.90 0.15
N ARG A 468 -3.55 -6.03 0.85
CA ARG A 468 -4.39 -6.19 2.05
C ARG A 468 -3.96 -5.24 3.16
N GLY A 469 -2.66 -5.07 3.38
CA GLY A 469 -2.08 -4.13 4.34
C GLY A 469 -2.47 -2.68 4.04
N ASN A 470 -2.36 -2.26 2.77
CA ASN A 470 -2.78 -0.95 2.29
C ASN A 470 -4.27 -0.69 2.57
N THR A 471 -5.12 -1.66 2.21
CA THR A 471 -6.58 -1.56 2.41
C THR A 471 -6.93 -1.50 3.90
N PHE A 472 -6.29 -2.33 4.72
CA PHE A 472 -6.55 -2.35 6.16
C PHE A 472 -6.12 -1.05 6.84
N GLU A 473 -4.96 -0.49 6.48
CA GLU A 473 -4.53 0.83 6.97
C GLU A 473 -5.53 1.92 6.59
N ARG A 474 -6.00 1.94 5.34
CA ARG A 474 -7.00 2.89 4.86
C ARG A 474 -8.29 2.80 5.67
N ILE A 475 -8.83 1.59 5.88
CA ILE A 475 -10.04 1.37 6.69
C ILE A 475 -9.85 1.89 8.11
N GLN A 476 -8.71 1.63 8.76
CA GLN A 476 -8.49 2.12 10.12
C GLN A 476 -8.40 3.65 10.19
N ARG A 477 -7.82 4.31 9.17
CA ARG A 477 -7.82 5.78 9.08
C ARG A 477 -9.24 6.34 8.89
N GLU A 478 -10.04 5.71 8.04
CA GLU A 478 -11.45 6.06 7.86
C GLU A 478 -12.25 5.90 9.16
N ASN A 479 -11.99 4.85 9.96
CA ASN A 479 -12.61 4.66 11.27
C ASN A 479 -12.26 5.78 12.27
N VAL A 480 -11.00 6.26 12.27
CA VAL A 480 -10.60 7.43 13.08
C VAL A 480 -11.39 8.66 12.65
N SER A 481 -11.50 8.92 11.34
CA SER A 481 -12.28 10.04 10.81
C SER A 481 -13.76 9.96 11.21
N ALA A 482 -14.38 8.79 11.06
CA ALA A 482 -15.79 8.61 11.44
C ALA A 482 -16.03 8.82 12.94
N THR A 483 -15.10 8.36 13.79
CA THR A 483 -15.19 8.54 15.25
C THR A 483 -15.04 10.01 15.66
N ARG A 484 -14.19 10.77 14.95
CA ARG A 484 -14.06 12.22 15.15
C ARG A 484 -15.35 12.97 14.80
N SER A 485 -15.99 12.67 13.68
CA SER A 485 -17.28 13.26 13.34
C SER A 485 -18.35 12.98 14.41
N ASN A 486 -18.31 11.79 15.04
CA ASN A 486 -19.20 11.48 16.16
C ASN A 486 -18.86 12.27 17.44
N LEU A 487 -17.58 12.52 17.72
CA LEU A 487 -17.15 13.40 18.83
C LEU A 487 -17.67 14.83 18.63
N GLU A 488 -17.54 15.37 17.41
CA GLU A 488 -18.06 16.70 17.09
C GLU A 488 -19.56 16.80 17.36
N LEU A 489 -20.33 15.81 16.88
CA LEU A 489 -21.77 15.75 17.13
C LEU A 489 -22.10 15.65 18.62
N ALA A 490 -21.33 14.86 19.38
CA ALA A 490 -21.49 14.75 20.82
C ALA A 490 -21.22 16.07 21.54
N ARG A 491 -20.18 16.81 21.16
CA ARG A 491 -19.87 18.14 21.73
C ARG A 491 -21.04 19.10 21.50
N VAL A 492 -21.57 19.15 20.27
CA VAL A 492 -22.74 19.98 19.94
C VAL A 492 -23.95 19.60 20.80
N ARG A 493 -24.23 18.30 20.99
CA ARG A 493 -25.35 17.86 21.84
C ARG A 493 -25.18 18.26 23.30
N VAL A 494 -23.96 18.21 23.83
CA VAL A 494 -23.66 18.67 25.20
C VAL A 494 -23.89 20.18 25.32
N THR A 495 -23.41 20.97 24.37
CA THR A 495 -23.64 22.43 24.34
C THR A 495 -25.13 22.78 24.29
N LEU A 496 -25.93 21.96 23.60
CA LEU A 496 -27.39 22.12 23.51
C LEU A 496 -28.15 21.48 24.70
N GLY A 497 -27.45 20.95 25.70
CA GLY A 497 -28.05 20.30 26.88
C GLY A 497 -28.78 18.97 26.60
N MET A 498 -28.61 18.40 25.40
CA MET A 498 -29.24 17.14 24.99
C MET A 498 -28.45 15.89 25.40
N ALA A 499 -27.21 16.05 25.85
CA ALA A 499 -26.32 14.97 26.25
C ALA A 499 -25.53 15.31 27.52
N GLY A 500 -25.09 14.28 28.25
CA GLY A 500 -24.25 14.43 29.43
C GLY A 500 -22.76 14.60 29.08
N PRO A 501 -21.95 15.16 30.00
CA PRO A 501 -20.53 15.44 29.76
C PRO A 501 -19.66 14.19 29.53
N GLY A 502 -20.18 12.99 29.83
CA GLY A 502 -19.49 11.73 29.58
C GLY A 502 -19.48 11.27 28.11
N GLU A 503 -20.39 11.78 27.26
CA GLU A 503 -20.47 11.34 25.86
C GLU A 503 -19.24 11.75 25.03
N PRO A 504 -18.75 13.02 25.09
CA PRO A 504 -17.49 13.40 24.46
C PRO A 504 -16.29 12.58 24.96
N LEU A 505 -16.18 12.38 26.29
CA LEU A 505 -15.06 11.62 26.88
C LEU A 505 -14.99 10.17 26.38
N ARG A 506 -16.16 9.53 26.15
CA ARG A 506 -16.22 8.19 25.55
C ARG A 506 -15.68 8.20 24.11
N TRP A 507 -16.06 9.19 23.30
CA TRP A 507 -15.56 9.29 21.94
C TRP A 507 -14.07 9.64 21.89
N GLU A 508 -13.57 10.46 22.80
CA GLU A 508 -12.14 10.75 22.94
C GLU A 508 -11.34 9.47 23.28
N SER A 509 -11.87 8.63 24.17
CA SER A 509 -11.30 7.30 24.46
C SER A 509 -11.32 6.39 23.22
N GLN A 510 -12.43 6.37 22.47
CA GLN A 510 -12.52 5.57 21.24
C GLN A 510 -11.54 6.04 20.15
N ILE A 511 -11.34 7.35 20.02
CA ILE A 511 -10.33 7.91 19.11
C ILE A 511 -8.93 7.41 19.51
N ALA A 512 -8.60 7.42 20.81
CA ALA A 512 -7.32 6.90 21.28
C ALA A 512 -7.14 5.40 20.96
N ALA A 513 -8.19 4.58 21.09
CA ALA A 513 -8.16 3.18 20.69
C ALA A 513 -7.96 3.00 19.16
N ASN A 514 -8.75 3.71 18.34
CA ASN A 514 -8.64 3.63 16.88
C ASN A 514 -7.26 4.09 16.39
N ARG A 515 -6.60 5.02 17.08
CA ARG A 515 -5.21 5.43 16.75
C ARG A 515 -4.23 4.27 16.93
N GLN A 516 -4.37 3.46 17.98
CA GLN A 516 -3.51 2.29 18.18
C GLN A 516 -3.68 1.30 17.03
N GLU A 517 -4.91 1.11 16.56
CA GLU A 517 -5.21 0.26 15.41
C GLU A 517 -4.59 0.78 14.11
N VAL A 518 -4.59 2.09 13.86
CA VAL A 518 -3.90 2.67 12.69
C VAL A 518 -2.39 2.43 12.75
N ILE A 519 -1.76 2.61 13.93
CA ILE A 519 -0.32 2.37 14.10
C ILE A 519 0.01 0.88 13.86
N ALA A 520 -0.82 -0.03 14.40
CA ALA A 520 -0.68 -1.46 14.19
C ALA A 520 -0.88 -1.83 12.70
N ALA A 521 -1.87 -1.24 12.02
CA ALA A 521 -2.12 -1.45 10.60
C ALA A 521 -0.95 -0.97 9.73
N ASN A 522 -0.40 0.22 10.01
CA ASN A 522 0.77 0.75 9.31
C ASN A 522 2.00 -0.15 9.51
N THR A 523 2.22 -0.64 10.72
CA THR A 523 3.32 -1.58 11.02
C THR A 523 3.17 -2.89 10.23
N ARG A 524 1.94 -3.43 10.17
CA ARG A 524 1.65 -4.64 9.39
C ARG A 524 1.88 -4.42 7.89
N ARG A 525 1.47 -3.27 7.33
CA ARG A 525 1.77 -2.90 5.94
C ARG A 525 3.28 -2.85 5.70
N ASN A 526 4.04 -2.14 6.55
CA ASN A 526 5.50 -2.03 6.40
C ASN A 526 6.19 -3.40 6.44
N LEU A 527 5.77 -4.30 7.34
CA LEU A 527 6.32 -5.66 7.40
C LEU A 527 5.99 -6.48 6.15
N ALA A 528 4.80 -6.32 5.57
CA ALA A 528 4.45 -6.96 4.31
C ALA A 528 5.30 -6.43 3.14
N GLU A 529 5.57 -5.12 3.10
CA GLU A 529 6.44 -4.50 2.09
C GLU A 529 7.89 -5.00 2.21
N ILE A 530 8.42 -5.09 3.44
CA ILE A 530 9.75 -5.64 3.71
C ILE A 530 9.84 -7.11 3.28
N GLN A 531 8.81 -7.91 3.58
CA GLN A 531 8.75 -9.31 3.19
C GLN A 531 8.72 -9.47 1.67
N LEU A 532 7.96 -8.63 0.96
CA LEU A 532 7.95 -8.63 -0.50
C LEU A 532 9.34 -8.25 -1.03
N ASN A 533 9.94 -7.17 -0.56
CA ASN A 533 11.29 -6.77 -0.97
C ASN A 533 12.33 -7.88 -0.75
N ARG A 534 12.23 -8.62 0.36
CA ARG A 534 13.09 -9.78 0.64
C ARG A 534 12.97 -10.85 -0.44
N LEU A 535 11.75 -11.22 -0.83
CA LEU A 535 11.51 -12.23 -1.88
C LEU A 535 11.94 -11.75 -3.27
N LEU A 536 11.78 -10.45 -3.53
CA LEU A 536 12.26 -9.81 -4.76
C LEU A 536 13.77 -9.52 -4.75
N HIS A 537 14.50 -9.94 -3.71
CA HIS A 537 15.93 -9.66 -3.52
C HIS A 537 16.30 -8.17 -3.66
N ARG A 538 15.45 -7.30 -3.12
CA ARG A 538 15.64 -5.85 -3.05
C ARG A 538 16.12 -5.42 -1.66
N PRO A 539 16.70 -4.22 -1.51
CA PRO A 539 16.90 -3.62 -0.20
C PRO A 539 15.58 -3.62 0.59
N LEU A 540 15.64 -4.05 1.86
CA LEU A 540 14.44 -4.32 2.66
C LEU A 540 13.47 -3.13 2.74
N GLU A 541 14.01 -1.92 2.79
CA GLU A 541 13.25 -0.66 2.89
C GLU A 541 13.15 0.10 1.55
N GLU A 542 13.47 -0.54 0.43
CA GLU A 542 13.25 0.06 -0.89
C GLU A 542 11.76 0.36 -1.07
N ARG A 543 11.45 1.61 -1.42
CA ARG A 543 10.07 2.07 -1.58
C ARG A 543 9.56 1.73 -2.98
N PHE A 544 8.31 1.32 -3.06
CA PHE A 544 7.62 1.04 -4.32
C PHE A 544 6.13 1.43 -4.19
N VAL A 545 5.43 1.46 -5.31
CA VAL A 545 3.97 1.63 -5.36
C VAL A 545 3.38 0.42 -6.07
N THR A 546 2.25 -0.07 -5.58
CA THR A 546 1.50 -1.16 -6.21
C THR A 546 0.63 -0.62 -7.35
N GLU A 547 0.68 -1.26 -8.52
CA GLU A 547 -0.12 -0.83 -9.70
C GLU A 547 -1.59 -1.24 -9.59
N ASP A 548 -1.88 -2.42 -9.05
CA ASP A 548 -3.24 -2.94 -8.93
C ASP A 548 -3.85 -2.44 -7.62
N ALA A 549 -4.56 -1.31 -7.67
CA ALA A 549 -5.13 -0.68 -6.48
C ALA A 549 -6.37 -1.41 -5.94
N ASP A 550 -7.04 -2.22 -6.77
CA ASP A 550 -8.24 -2.96 -6.39
C ASP A 550 -8.14 -4.45 -6.77
N LEU A 551 -8.66 -5.33 -5.91
CA LEU A 551 -8.73 -6.77 -6.16
C LEU A 551 -9.50 -7.09 -7.45
N ALA A 552 -10.43 -6.20 -7.82
CA ALA A 552 -11.24 -6.27 -9.05
C ALA A 552 -10.47 -5.92 -10.33
N ASP A 553 -9.28 -5.31 -10.22
CA ASP A 553 -8.45 -4.90 -11.36
C ASP A 553 -7.26 -5.83 -11.59
N LEU A 554 -7.04 -6.83 -10.71
CA LEU A 554 -5.97 -7.80 -10.88
C LEU A 554 -6.15 -8.57 -12.20
N PRO A 555 -5.09 -8.85 -12.98
CA PRO A 555 -5.15 -9.73 -14.14
C PRO A 555 -5.66 -11.16 -13.84
N LEU A 556 -5.78 -11.52 -12.56
CA LEU A 556 -6.53 -12.69 -12.08
C LEU A 556 -8.01 -12.69 -12.52
N VAL A 557 -8.58 -11.53 -12.84
CA VAL A 557 -9.98 -11.34 -13.24
C VAL A 557 -10.28 -12.01 -14.60
N GLY A 558 -9.26 -12.21 -15.46
CA GLY A 558 -9.41 -13.01 -16.68
C GLY A 558 -9.68 -14.49 -16.41
N ALA A 559 -9.15 -15.03 -15.30
CA ALA A 559 -9.46 -16.38 -14.83
C ALA A 559 -10.74 -16.41 -13.95
N GLU A 560 -11.09 -15.30 -13.28
CA GLU A 560 -12.29 -15.17 -12.44
C GLU A 560 -13.60 -15.41 -13.20
N ALA A 561 -13.75 -14.94 -14.44
CA ALA A 561 -15.01 -15.15 -15.18
C ALA A 561 -15.36 -16.64 -15.32
N SER A 562 -14.35 -17.52 -15.28
CA SER A 562 -14.51 -18.97 -15.38
C SER A 562 -14.67 -19.65 -14.02
N ILE A 563 -14.02 -19.14 -12.97
CA ILE A 563 -13.91 -19.80 -11.65
C ILE A 563 -14.93 -19.26 -10.64
N LEU A 564 -15.24 -17.96 -10.66
CA LEU A 564 -16.17 -17.33 -9.70
C LEU A 564 -17.55 -18.00 -9.65
N PRO A 565 -18.19 -18.41 -10.77
CA PRO A 565 -19.48 -19.10 -10.72
C PRO A 565 -19.43 -20.41 -9.91
N TYR A 566 -18.24 -21.00 -9.77
CA TYR A 566 -18.03 -22.19 -8.96
C TYR A 566 -17.74 -21.89 -7.48
N MET A 567 -17.62 -20.64 -7.07
CA MET A 567 -17.43 -20.25 -5.66
C MET A 567 -18.74 -19.82 -4.98
N ASP A 568 -19.78 -19.53 -5.76
CA ASP A 568 -21.03 -18.92 -5.29
C ASP A 568 -21.87 -19.82 -4.37
N ASN A 569 -21.72 -21.14 -4.45
CA ASN A 569 -22.52 -22.07 -3.65
C ASN A 569 -21.78 -23.37 -3.29
N PRO A 570 -22.21 -24.07 -2.22
CA PRO A 570 -21.54 -25.28 -1.74
C PRO A 570 -21.45 -26.44 -2.75
N TYR A 571 -22.38 -26.51 -3.72
CA TYR A 571 -22.37 -27.56 -4.73
C TYR A 571 -21.30 -27.27 -5.80
N SER A 572 -21.31 -26.07 -6.35
CA SER A 572 -20.38 -25.66 -7.40
C SER A 572 -18.94 -25.59 -6.85
N PHE A 573 -18.79 -25.19 -5.58
CA PHE A 573 -17.50 -25.20 -4.90
C PHE A 573 -16.95 -26.61 -4.72
N ARG A 574 -17.83 -27.60 -4.53
CA ARG A 574 -17.43 -29.02 -4.50
C ARG A 574 -16.91 -29.49 -5.86
N VAL A 575 -17.53 -29.06 -6.96
CA VAL A 575 -17.09 -29.38 -8.33
C VAL A 575 -15.71 -28.78 -8.59
N LEU A 576 -15.52 -27.50 -8.29
CA LEU A 576 -14.22 -26.84 -8.41
C LEU A 576 -13.16 -27.56 -7.57
N ARG A 577 -13.46 -27.88 -6.30
CA ARG A 577 -12.52 -28.61 -5.44
C ARG A 577 -12.14 -29.97 -6.00
N ALA A 578 -13.11 -30.72 -6.54
CA ALA A 578 -12.84 -32.02 -7.16
C ALA A 578 -11.93 -31.88 -8.39
N PHE A 579 -12.22 -30.90 -9.25
CA PHE A 579 -11.37 -30.57 -10.40
C PHE A 579 -9.96 -30.16 -9.98
N MET A 580 -9.81 -29.27 -8.98
CA MET A 580 -8.50 -28.83 -8.51
C MET A 580 -7.67 -29.97 -7.93
N VAL A 581 -8.30 -30.91 -7.21
CA VAL A 581 -7.61 -32.12 -6.69
C VAL A 581 -7.18 -33.02 -7.85
N GLU A 582 -8.05 -33.27 -8.82
CA GLU A 582 -7.73 -34.10 -9.98
C GLU A 582 -6.58 -33.50 -10.81
N GLU A 583 -6.65 -32.20 -11.07
CA GLU A 583 -5.60 -31.47 -11.80
C GLU A 583 -4.28 -31.47 -11.01
N ALA A 584 -4.32 -31.19 -9.71
CA ALA A 584 -3.11 -31.19 -8.86
C ALA A 584 -2.44 -32.58 -8.84
N LEU A 585 -3.21 -33.66 -8.75
CA LEU A 585 -2.66 -35.02 -8.80
C LEU A 585 -2.05 -35.38 -10.18
N ALA A 586 -2.56 -34.78 -11.26
CA ALA A 586 -2.10 -35.04 -12.63
C ALA A 586 -0.86 -34.21 -13.03
N THR A 587 -0.74 -32.99 -12.50
CA THR A 587 0.30 -32.02 -12.92
C THR A 587 1.38 -31.75 -11.88
N SER A 588 1.22 -32.17 -10.62
CA SER A 588 2.20 -31.92 -9.53
C SER A 588 3.62 -32.39 -9.89
N PRO A 589 4.61 -31.48 -9.92
CA PRO A 589 6.02 -31.83 -10.07
C PRO A 589 6.53 -32.69 -8.91
N GLU A 590 6.07 -32.46 -7.69
CA GLU A 590 6.46 -33.23 -6.49
C GLU A 590 6.09 -34.71 -6.63
N LEU A 591 4.88 -35.00 -7.12
CA LEU A 591 4.46 -36.37 -7.39
C LEU A 591 5.28 -37.01 -8.51
N ARG A 592 5.61 -36.25 -9.56
CA ARG A 592 6.46 -36.74 -10.66
C ARG A 592 7.90 -36.99 -10.22
N GLN A 593 8.45 -36.14 -9.36
CA GLN A 593 9.75 -36.33 -8.72
C GLN A 593 9.76 -37.65 -7.92
N LEU A 594 8.72 -37.89 -7.12
CA LEU A 594 8.57 -39.12 -6.34
C LEU A 594 8.44 -40.37 -7.23
N ASP A 595 7.67 -40.28 -8.32
CA ASP A 595 7.50 -41.37 -9.27
C ASP A 595 8.83 -41.72 -9.98
N GLU A 596 9.63 -40.72 -10.37
CA GLU A 596 10.95 -40.96 -10.94
C GLU A 596 11.95 -41.51 -9.91
N ALA A 597 11.91 -41.05 -8.67
CA ALA A 597 12.70 -41.60 -7.58
C ALA A 597 12.34 -43.08 -7.29
N ILE A 598 11.05 -43.43 -7.30
CA ILE A 598 10.60 -44.83 -7.21
C ILE A 598 11.08 -45.64 -8.40
N GLY A 599 10.95 -45.09 -9.61
CA GLY A 599 11.45 -45.72 -10.83
C GLY A 599 12.95 -46.02 -10.75
N ALA A 600 13.74 -45.11 -10.17
CA ALA A 600 15.17 -45.29 -9.93
C ALA A 600 15.44 -46.46 -8.97
N GLN A 601 14.75 -46.51 -7.82
CA GLN A 601 14.89 -47.61 -6.86
C GLN A 601 14.42 -48.95 -7.44
N GLY A 602 13.33 -48.96 -8.21
CA GLY A 602 12.82 -50.15 -8.90
C GLY A 602 13.82 -50.69 -9.93
N ARG A 603 14.49 -49.80 -10.68
CA ARG A 603 15.56 -50.19 -11.61
C ARG A 603 16.77 -50.78 -10.88
N GLY A 604 17.11 -50.24 -9.71
CA GLY A 604 18.15 -50.77 -8.82
C GLY A 604 17.82 -52.17 -8.32
N LEU A 605 16.60 -52.41 -7.84
CA LEU A 605 16.13 -53.73 -7.42
C LEU A 605 16.16 -54.75 -8.58
N GLN A 606 15.72 -54.34 -9.77
CA GLN A 606 15.77 -55.19 -10.96
C GLN A 606 17.20 -55.58 -11.32
N SER A 607 18.15 -54.63 -11.23
CA SER A 607 19.57 -54.87 -11.43
C SER A 607 20.14 -55.86 -10.42
N ALA A 608 19.84 -55.65 -9.12
CA ALA A 608 20.28 -56.54 -8.05
C ALA A 608 19.80 -57.98 -8.29
N ARG A 609 18.53 -58.16 -8.70
CA ARG A 609 17.98 -59.49 -9.05
C ARG A 609 18.64 -60.10 -10.28
N ARG A 610 18.82 -59.32 -11.34
CA ARG A 610 19.43 -59.80 -12.60
C ARG A 610 20.92 -60.11 -12.47
N SER A 611 21.61 -59.45 -11.54
CA SER A 611 23.04 -59.67 -11.28
C SER A 611 23.37 -61.13 -10.92
N TYR A 612 22.39 -61.91 -10.44
CA TYR A 612 22.56 -63.34 -10.16
C TYR A 612 22.92 -64.18 -11.38
N PHE A 613 22.35 -63.84 -12.53
CA PHE A 613 22.42 -64.65 -13.75
C PHE A 613 22.96 -63.89 -14.96
N ALA A 614 23.11 -62.56 -14.86
CA ALA A 614 23.72 -61.75 -15.90
C ALA A 614 25.26 -61.80 -15.80
N PRO A 615 25.98 -62.28 -16.83
CA PRO A 615 27.43 -62.20 -16.87
C PRO A 615 27.87 -60.74 -17.11
N THR A 616 29.08 -60.41 -16.66
CA THR A 616 29.79 -59.20 -17.10
C THR A 616 30.72 -59.58 -18.24
N VAL A 617 30.59 -58.89 -19.37
CA VAL A 617 31.42 -59.06 -20.58
C VAL A 617 32.24 -57.79 -20.77
N ALA A 618 33.56 -57.93 -20.77
CA ALA A 618 34.49 -56.83 -21.00
C ALA A 618 35.53 -57.22 -22.07
N LEU A 619 35.84 -56.27 -22.95
CA LEU A 619 36.96 -56.36 -23.88
C LEU A 619 38.18 -55.71 -23.22
N GLN A 620 39.32 -56.40 -23.23
CA GLN A 620 40.56 -55.92 -22.65
C GLN A 620 41.70 -56.08 -23.66
N GLY A 621 42.41 -55.00 -23.91
CA GLY A 621 43.66 -54.98 -24.66
C GLY A 621 44.78 -54.48 -23.75
N GLY A 622 45.96 -55.06 -23.87
CA GLY A 622 47.14 -54.63 -23.12
C GLY A 622 48.37 -54.67 -24.00
N LEU A 623 49.19 -53.64 -23.90
CA LEU A 623 50.51 -53.55 -24.50
C LEU A 623 51.49 -53.33 -23.36
N THR A 624 52.44 -54.23 -23.18
CA THR A 624 53.43 -54.18 -22.11
C THR A 624 54.82 -54.21 -22.73
N GLY A 625 55.63 -53.21 -22.40
CA GLY A 625 56.99 -53.04 -22.88
C GLY A 625 58.00 -53.04 -21.73
N LEU A 626 59.11 -53.77 -21.88
CA LEU A 626 60.30 -53.56 -21.06
C LEU A 626 61.03 -52.30 -21.56
N LEU A 627 61.14 -51.27 -20.72
CA LEU A 627 61.73 -49.98 -21.09
C LEU A 627 63.23 -49.92 -20.79
N THR A 628 63.61 -50.45 -19.63
CA THR A 628 65.02 -50.62 -19.26
C THR A 628 65.14 -51.75 -18.26
N GLU A 629 66.25 -52.48 -18.37
CA GLU A 629 66.69 -53.45 -17.39
C GLU A 629 68.16 -53.23 -17.05
N GLY A 630 68.57 -53.66 -15.85
CA GLY A 630 69.96 -53.56 -15.43
C GLY A 630 70.25 -54.18 -14.07
N GLY A 631 71.54 -54.23 -13.73
CA GLY A 631 72.03 -54.91 -12.53
C GLY A 631 72.23 -56.41 -12.76
N ALA A 632 72.36 -57.19 -11.69
CA ALA A 632 72.57 -58.63 -11.83
C ALA A 632 71.37 -59.32 -12.47
N GLY A 633 71.60 -60.37 -13.27
CA GLY A 633 70.53 -61.14 -13.92
C GLY A 633 69.88 -60.48 -15.14
N ALA A 634 70.44 -59.37 -15.66
CA ALA A 634 69.96 -58.71 -16.90
C ALA A 634 70.43 -59.42 -18.19
N GLU A 635 71.58 -60.10 -18.13
CA GLU A 635 72.09 -60.87 -19.28
C GLU A 635 71.96 -62.37 -19.02
N PHE A 636 71.53 -63.12 -20.03
CA PHE A 636 71.55 -64.58 -20.00
C PHE A 636 73.00 -65.08 -20.12
N THR A 637 73.62 -65.42 -19.00
CA THR A 637 74.95 -66.02 -18.99
C THR A 637 74.89 -67.50 -18.60
N LEU A 638 75.14 -68.39 -19.56
CA LEU A 638 75.36 -69.81 -19.31
C LEU A 638 76.87 -70.04 -19.08
N ALA A 639 77.28 -70.34 -17.85
CA ALA A 639 78.69 -70.59 -17.54
C ALA A 639 79.14 -71.94 -18.13
N LEU A 640 79.70 -71.92 -19.34
CA LEU A 640 80.28 -73.08 -20.00
C LEU A 640 81.81 -73.15 -19.78
N PRO A 641 82.43 -74.34 -19.88
CA PRO A 641 83.89 -74.49 -19.74
C PRO A 641 84.68 -73.62 -20.73
N PRO A 642 85.88 -73.14 -20.36
CA PRO A 642 86.69 -72.28 -21.22
C PRO A 642 87.00 -72.96 -22.58
N GLY A 643 86.68 -72.29 -23.68
CA GLY A 643 86.85 -72.79 -25.06
C GLY A 643 85.57 -73.31 -25.74
N SER A 644 84.41 -73.26 -25.06
CA SER A 644 83.10 -73.55 -25.64
C SER A 644 82.56 -72.35 -26.45
N PRO A 645 81.81 -72.59 -27.55
CA PRO A 645 81.16 -71.52 -28.30
C PRO A 645 80.04 -70.91 -27.46
N ASP A 646 79.90 -69.58 -27.54
CA ASP A 646 78.79 -68.86 -26.91
C ASP A 646 77.47 -69.30 -27.55
N LEU A 647 76.59 -69.89 -26.73
CA LEU A 647 75.27 -70.37 -27.15
C LEU A 647 74.16 -69.40 -26.75
N SER A 648 74.46 -68.23 -26.17
CA SER A 648 73.46 -67.25 -25.76
C SER A 648 72.59 -66.78 -26.94
N ASP A 649 73.19 -66.59 -28.11
CA ASP A 649 72.51 -66.24 -29.38
C ASP A 649 71.70 -67.39 -30.00
N ALA A 650 71.86 -68.63 -29.51
CA ALA A 650 71.16 -69.80 -30.04
C ALA A 650 69.73 -69.95 -29.51
N PHE A 651 69.35 -69.15 -28.50
CA PHE A 651 68.04 -69.17 -27.89
C PHE A 651 67.19 -67.97 -28.33
N PRO A 652 65.97 -68.18 -28.86
CA PRO A 652 65.10 -67.07 -29.25
C PRO A 652 64.70 -66.24 -28.04
N GLN A 653 65.05 -64.96 -28.04
CA GLN A 653 64.61 -63.99 -27.05
C GLN A 653 63.20 -63.48 -27.40
N ALA A 654 62.34 -63.35 -26.39
CA ALA A 654 61.05 -62.71 -26.57
C ALA A 654 61.25 -61.22 -26.88
N ASN A 655 60.39 -60.66 -27.73
CA ASN A 655 60.40 -59.22 -28.00
C ASN A 655 60.07 -58.44 -26.71
N ASP A 656 60.81 -57.36 -26.44
CA ASP A 656 60.59 -56.46 -25.31
C ASP A 656 59.20 -55.84 -25.30
N LEU A 657 58.53 -55.81 -26.46
CA LEU A 657 57.14 -55.41 -26.62
C LEU A 657 56.20 -56.62 -26.76
N SER A 658 55.27 -56.73 -25.82
CA SER A 658 54.21 -57.74 -25.82
C SER A 658 52.83 -57.09 -25.94
N TRP A 659 51.90 -57.74 -26.63
CA TRP A 659 50.51 -57.30 -26.71
C TRP A 659 49.55 -58.46 -26.44
N SER A 660 48.37 -58.14 -25.93
CA SER A 660 47.28 -59.09 -25.70
C SER A 660 45.94 -58.42 -25.99
N LEU A 661 45.00 -59.19 -26.55
CA LEU A 661 43.61 -58.79 -26.73
C LEU A 661 42.75 -59.96 -26.28
N GLY A 662 41.83 -59.72 -25.34
CA GLY A 662 41.01 -60.76 -24.74
C GLY A 662 39.60 -60.29 -24.45
N LEU A 663 38.64 -61.19 -24.64
CA LEU A 663 37.27 -61.02 -24.16
C LEU A 663 37.13 -61.74 -22.82
N ARG A 664 36.81 -60.98 -21.77
CA ARG A 664 36.59 -61.51 -20.42
C ARG A 664 35.09 -61.62 -20.16
N VAL A 665 34.62 -62.85 -19.92
CA VAL A 665 33.26 -63.12 -19.45
C VAL A 665 33.34 -63.59 -18.00
N SER A 666 32.70 -62.88 -17.08
CA SER A 666 32.70 -63.19 -15.65
C SER A 666 31.27 -63.33 -15.14
N LEU A 667 30.96 -64.50 -14.58
CA LEU A 667 29.71 -64.75 -13.84
C LEU A 667 30.06 -65.29 -12.45
N PRO A 668 30.02 -64.45 -11.40
CA PRO A 668 30.23 -64.92 -10.04
C PRO A 668 29.13 -65.91 -9.66
N LEU A 669 29.51 -67.15 -9.33
CA LEU A 669 28.57 -68.19 -8.89
C LEU A 669 28.26 -68.11 -7.39
N PHE A 670 29.26 -67.71 -6.59
CA PHE A 670 29.14 -67.57 -5.14
C PHE A 670 29.85 -66.30 -4.67
N THR A 671 29.16 -65.46 -3.88
CA THR A 671 29.67 -64.18 -3.40
C THR A 671 29.53 -64.01 -1.88
N GLY A 672 29.54 -65.11 -1.11
CA GLY A 672 29.47 -65.06 0.36
C GLY A 672 28.22 -64.37 0.93
N GLY A 673 27.08 -64.43 0.22
CA GLY A 673 25.82 -63.77 0.64
C GLY A 673 25.66 -62.30 0.21
N ALA A 674 26.70 -61.66 -0.35
CA ALA A 674 26.65 -60.25 -0.74
C ALA A 674 25.48 -59.89 -1.69
N ARG A 675 25.18 -60.74 -2.69
CA ARG A 675 24.05 -60.53 -3.60
C ARG A 675 22.69 -60.63 -2.91
N ALA A 676 22.55 -61.53 -1.93
CA ALA A 676 21.31 -61.67 -1.18
C ALA A 676 21.08 -60.43 -0.30
N ALA A 677 22.14 -59.93 0.34
CA ALA A 677 22.11 -58.67 1.08
C ALA A 677 21.77 -57.48 0.16
N ALA A 678 22.36 -57.39 -1.03
CA ALA A 678 22.08 -56.33 -1.99
C ALA A 678 20.60 -56.33 -2.47
N VAL A 679 20.02 -57.50 -2.72
CA VAL A 679 18.59 -57.60 -3.03
C VAL A 679 17.73 -57.21 -1.83
N ALA A 680 18.07 -57.67 -0.62
CA ALA A 680 17.34 -57.30 0.58
C ALA A 680 17.36 -55.79 0.83
N ALA A 681 18.52 -55.14 0.68
CA ALA A 681 18.65 -53.68 0.76
C ALA A 681 17.79 -52.99 -0.31
N ALA A 682 17.92 -53.38 -1.58
CA ALA A 682 17.14 -52.79 -2.66
C ALA A 682 15.62 -52.97 -2.51
N VAL A 683 15.15 -54.08 -1.90
CA VAL A 683 13.74 -54.27 -1.54
C VAL A 683 13.31 -53.28 -0.45
N ARG A 684 14.15 -53.05 0.57
CA ARG A 684 13.87 -52.08 1.64
C ARG A 684 13.85 -50.65 1.11
N ASP A 685 14.81 -50.28 0.27
CA ASP A 685 14.89 -48.94 -0.32
C ASP A 685 13.72 -48.66 -1.25
N SER A 686 13.34 -49.64 -2.09
CA SER A 686 12.14 -49.55 -2.94
C SER A 686 10.85 -49.47 -2.11
N GLY A 687 10.74 -50.24 -1.02
CA GLY A 687 9.61 -50.17 -0.10
C GLY A 687 9.51 -48.83 0.62
N ALA A 688 10.64 -48.25 1.05
CA ALA A 688 10.71 -46.93 1.65
C ALA A 688 10.30 -45.83 0.66
N ALA A 689 10.77 -45.90 -0.59
CA ALA A 689 10.37 -44.96 -1.63
C ALA A 689 8.85 -45.02 -1.93
N ALA A 690 8.29 -46.23 -2.03
CA ALA A 690 6.85 -46.43 -2.20
C ALA A 690 6.03 -45.88 -1.01
N ALA A 691 6.51 -46.08 0.23
CA ALA A 691 5.87 -45.52 1.41
C ALA A 691 5.89 -43.99 1.43
N ARG A 692 7.01 -43.36 1.04
CA ARG A 692 7.10 -41.88 0.92
C ARG A 692 6.12 -41.34 -0.13
N ALA A 693 6.01 -41.98 -1.30
CA ALA A 693 5.04 -41.56 -2.30
C ALA A 693 3.59 -41.78 -1.86
N GLY A 694 3.31 -42.88 -1.15
CA GLY A 694 2.00 -43.12 -0.55
C GLY A 694 1.62 -42.06 0.49
N SER A 695 2.60 -41.54 1.23
CA SER A 695 2.41 -40.39 2.12
C SER A 695 2.19 -39.10 1.34
N GLY A 696 3.00 -38.82 0.31
CA GLY A 696 2.88 -37.62 -0.53
C GLY A 696 1.52 -37.52 -1.21
N ARG A 697 1.08 -38.60 -1.87
CA ARG A 697 -0.24 -38.67 -2.54
C ARG A 697 -1.45 -38.59 -1.61
N ARG A 698 -1.26 -38.76 -0.30
CA ARG A 698 -2.32 -38.55 0.70
C ARG A 698 -2.29 -37.16 1.32
N ALA A 699 -1.16 -36.47 1.23
CA ALA A 699 -0.99 -35.11 1.73
C ALA A 699 -1.49 -34.07 0.70
N HIS A 700 -1.29 -34.35 -0.59
CA HIS A 700 -2.05 -33.74 -1.68
C HIS A 700 -3.48 -34.26 -1.70
#